data_AF-A0AAW2UYB6-F1
#
_entry.id   AF-A0AAW2UYB6-F1
#
_cell.length_a   1.000
_cell.length_b   1.000
_cell.length_c   1.000
_cell.angle_alpha   90.00
_cell.angle_beta   90.00
_cell.angle_gamma   90.00
#
_symmetry.space_group_name_H-M   'P 1'
#
loop_
_entity.id
_entity.type
_entity.pdbx_description
1 polymer ?
#
loop_
_entity_poly.entity_id
_entity_poly.type
_entity_poly.pdbx_seq_one_letter_code
_entity_poly.pdbx_strand_id
1 'polypeptide(L)'
;MTPKAKNKSPPSDPNGMFSGMAVFLVGNGVQARRLQIWKQKLVQMGAKVENRFSRRVTHIFAVDLNTLLQETNRESLKRFEGVVLRFQVTRVVRRTKTGVCRVIFAWKVLNYQWLRDSLRAGEKVPEDSYILSVDSEENVKSKVTQGNHLKRTNGNLSIEDPSPPKKIKTCSEESKAVGSEDKDQVSVDAPDYSSKSDSGNGSSHSSHSLSPEVTSLSSDGQKGAVSSSHFFLQNSTKYVERVQVFYVFFHTKMSHHLISLLYSPPDLNRNITEVFGKLIDIYRALGDDRRSFSYYKAIPVIEKLPFKIESADQVKHLPGIGKSLQDHIQEIVNTGKLSKLEHFEKDEKVRTISLFGEVWGIGPATASKLYDKGHRTLDDLKNEESLTNSQRLGLKYFDDIKTRIPRHEVQEMESLLQKVGEEILPGAVIICGGSYRRGKASCGDMDIVITHPDGKSHTGFLPKFVKRLKDINFLREDLVYSIHSEEGTDSGVDTYFGLCTYPGRELRHRIDFKVYPRDIYAFGLIAWTGNDVLNRRLRLLAESKGFRLDDTGLFPATHGSGGKRGSKGSASLKFGTEKEVFDFLGFPWLEPNERNLMQWYGGCGAKIAKLGYVARAEKEYKFPDPIPEFADSETEKFKTHLFKKLSKKDMFGDSIDEVVGICTEIFNEFLHAEYGGPGTLLVIPFIDMADTINERGLPGGPQAARAAVKWAQTHVDKDWKEWTST
;
A
#
# COMPACT_ATOMS: atom_id res chain seq x y z
N MET A 1 -47.31 -18.18 35.91
CA MET A 1 -46.18 -18.79 35.15
C MET A 1 -46.73 -19.34 33.85
N THR A 2 -46.57 -18.63 32.75
CA THR A 2 -46.89 -19.09 31.38
C THR A 2 -45.60 -19.60 30.72
N PRO A 3 -45.61 -20.74 30.01
CA PRO A 3 -44.39 -21.32 29.47
C PRO A 3 -43.92 -20.55 28.24
N LYS A 4 -42.61 -20.26 28.18
CA LYS A 4 -41.95 -19.64 27.02
C LYS A 4 -42.15 -20.49 25.77
N ALA A 5 -42.67 -19.87 24.70
CA ALA A 5 -42.78 -20.45 23.38
C ALA A 5 -41.40 -20.89 22.87
N LYS A 6 -41.26 -22.14 22.44
CA LYS A 6 -40.08 -22.63 21.72
C LYS A 6 -40.08 -21.97 20.33
N ASN A 7 -39.03 -21.21 20.00
CA ASN A 7 -38.76 -20.73 18.64
C ASN A 7 -38.74 -21.93 17.68
N LYS A 8 -39.77 -22.06 16.85
CA LYS A 8 -39.76 -22.99 15.71
C LYS A 8 -38.90 -22.36 14.61
N SER A 9 -37.91 -23.10 14.12
CA SER A 9 -37.15 -22.75 12.93
C SER A 9 -38.09 -22.62 11.71
N PRO A 10 -37.83 -21.69 10.77
CA PRO A 10 -38.65 -21.53 9.57
C PRO A 10 -38.72 -22.83 8.76
N PRO A 11 -39.84 -23.09 8.04
CA PRO A 11 -40.02 -24.32 7.27
C PRO A 11 -38.96 -24.41 6.15
N SER A 12 -38.45 -25.62 5.91
CA SER A 12 -37.51 -25.89 4.83
C SER A 12 -38.17 -25.69 3.48
N ASP A 13 -37.51 -24.99 2.56
CA ASP A 13 -37.91 -24.90 1.15
C ASP A 13 -37.30 -26.08 0.37
N PRO A 14 -38.09 -27.13 0.02
CA PRO A 14 -37.58 -28.29 -0.73
C PRO A 14 -37.09 -27.93 -2.15
N ASN A 15 -37.46 -26.77 -2.67
CA ASN A 15 -37.01 -26.24 -3.96
C ASN A 15 -35.98 -25.11 -3.82
N GLY A 16 -35.44 -24.90 -2.61
CA GLY A 16 -34.46 -23.86 -2.36
C GLY A 16 -33.17 -24.04 -3.17
N MET A 17 -32.36 -22.98 -3.25
CA MET A 17 -31.17 -22.93 -4.11
C MET A 17 -30.18 -24.09 -3.91
N PHE A 18 -30.17 -24.77 -2.77
CA PHE A 18 -29.32 -25.94 -2.50
C PHE A 18 -30.06 -27.28 -2.57
N SER A 19 -31.25 -27.31 -3.16
CA SER A 19 -31.99 -28.55 -3.42
C SER A 19 -31.13 -29.56 -4.19
N GLY A 20 -31.27 -30.83 -3.81
CA GLY A 20 -30.46 -31.94 -4.33
C GLY A 20 -29.04 -32.06 -3.74
N MET A 21 -28.60 -31.12 -2.89
CA MET A 21 -27.31 -31.24 -2.20
C MET A 21 -27.44 -32.06 -0.92
N ALA A 22 -26.50 -32.96 -0.69
CA ALA A 22 -26.28 -33.62 0.58
C ALA A 22 -24.90 -33.21 1.08
N VAL A 23 -24.85 -32.47 2.18
CA VAL A 23 -23.69 -31.70 2.60
C VAL A 23 -23.11 -32.28 3.89
N PHE A 24 -21.81 -32.50 3.90
CA PHE A 24 -21.03 -32.76 5.11
C PHE A 24 -20.15 -31.55 5.44
N LEU A 25 -20.13 -31.13 6.71
CA LEU A 25 -19.43 -29.93 7.18
C LEU A 25 -18.33 -30.34 8.14
N VAL A 26 -17.07 -30.09 7.77
CA VAL A 26 -15.89 -30.31 8.61
C VAL A 26 -15.83 -29.22 9.68
N GLY A 27 -15.91 -29.60 10.96
CA GLY A 27 -15.95 -28.67 12.08
C GLY A 27 -14.58 -28.07 12.44
N ASN A 28 -13.49 -28.80 12.18
CA ASN A 28 -12.14 -28.34 12.51
C ASN A 28 -11.79 -27.04 11.77
N GLY A 29 -11.34 -26.03 12.52
CA GLY A 29 -11.01 -24.69 11.98
C GLY A 29 -12.21 -23.74 11.86
N VAL A 30 -13.42 -24.12 12.29
CA VAL A 30 -14.63 -23.27 12.24
C VAL A 30 -15.28 -23.16 13.62
N GLN A 31 -15.66 -21.94 14.03
CA GLN A 31 -16.41 -21.71 15.27
C GLN A 31 -17.74 -22.49 15.28
N ALA A 32 -18.02 -23.23 16.36
CA ALA A 32 -19.20 -24.09 16.48
C ALA A 32 -20.54 -23.36 16.23
N ARG A 33 -20.67 -22.11 16.69
CA ARG A 33 -21.86 -21.28 16.45
C ARG A 33 -22.09 -21.00 14.97
N ARG A 34 -21.02 -20.80 14.20
CA ARG A 34 -21.07 -20.53 12.77
C ARG A 34 -21.44 -21.77 11.96
N LEU A 35 -20.91 -22.93 12.36
CA LEU A 35 -21.30 -24.22 11.79
C LEU A 35 -22.81 -24.46 11.97
N GLN A 36 -23.35 -24.17 13.15
CA GLN A 36 -24.77 -24.32 13.46
C GLN A 36 -25.65 -23.42 12.57
N ILE A 37 -25.24 -22.16 12.35
CA ILE A 37 -25.94 -21.23 11.46
C ILE A 37 -25.93 -21.74 10.02
N TRP A 38 -24.79 -22.24 9.54
CA TRP A 38 -24.70 -22.79 8.18
C TRP A 38 -25.52 -24.06 8.00
N LYS A 39 -25.56 -24.96 9.00
CA LYS A 39 -26.45 -26.13 8.99
C LYS A 39 -27.91 -25.71 8.83
N GLN A 40 -28.34 -24.73 9.62
CA GLN A 40 -29.72 -24.22 9.55
C GLN A 40 -30.04 -23.60 8.19
N LYS A 41 -29.15 -22.74 7.65
CA LYS A 41 -29.36 -22.11 6.34
C LYS A 41 -29.36 -23.11 5.19
N LEU A 42 -28.47 -24.11 5.21
CA LEU A 42 -28.43 -25.17 4.19
C LEU A 42 -29.75 -25.94 4.16
N VAL A 43 -30.26 -26.35 5.32
CA VAL A 43 -31.56 -27.05 5.43
C VAL A 43 -32.72 -26.16 5.03
N GLN A 44 -32.71 -24.89 5.45
CA GLN A 44 -33.74 -23.91 5.07
C GLN A 44 -33.83 -23.76 3.55
N MET A 45 -32.70 -23.79 2.85
CA MET A 45 -32.58 -23.59 1.41
C MET A 45 -32.52 -24.91 0.62
N GLY A 46 -33.04 -26.01 1.18
CA GLY A 46 -33.29 -27.26 0.45
C GLY A 46 -32.17 -28.31 0.46
N ALA A 47 -31.03 -28.05 1.09
CA ALA A 47 -29.98 -29.07 1.24
C ALA A 47 -30.26 -30.04 2.40
N LYS A 48 -29.76 -31.27 2.26
CA LYS A 48 -29.73 -32.26 3.35
C LYS A 48 -28.36 -32.19 4.02
N VAL A 49 -28.31 -31.93 5.33
CA VAL A 49 -27.05 -31.94 6.08
C VAL A 49 -26.84 -33.30 6.71
N GLU A 50 -25.73 -33.95 6.38
CA GLU A 50 -25.33 -35.25 6.92
C GLU A 50 -24.40 -35.06 8.13
N ASN A 51 -24.69 -35.77 9.23
CA ASN A 51 -23.86 -35.72 10.44
C ASN A 51 -22.72 -36.74 10.44
N ARG A 52 -22.71 -37.65 9.46
CA ARG A 52 -21.67 -38.65 9.28
C ARG A 52 -21.30 -38.73 7.81
N PHE A 53 -20.04 -39.03 7.57
CA PHE A 53 -19.55 -39.27 6.22
C PHE A 53 -20.23 -40.52 5.63
N SER A 54 -20.97 -40.35 4.53
CA SER A 54 -21.76 -41.43 3.93
C SER A 54 -21.82 -41.32 2.41
N ARG A 55 -22.24 -42.40 1.72
CA ARG A 55 -22.41 -42.43 0.25
C ARG A 55 -23.46 -41.46 -0.27
N ARG A 56 -24.27 -40.86 0.61
CA ARG A 56 -25.29 -39.87 0.24
C ARG A 56 -24.70 -38.47 0.08
N VAL A 57 -23.54 -38.19 0.69
CA VAL A 57 -22.88 -36.88 0.62
C VAL A 57 -22.48 -36.58 -0.82
N THR A 58 -22.84 -35.40 -1.31
CA THR A 58 -22.42 -34.87 -2.61
C THR A 58 -21.37 -33.77 -2.47
N HIS A 59 -21.42 -32.99 -1.38
CA HIS A 59 -20.52 -31.86 -1.14
C HIS A 59 -19.95 -31.91 0.28
N ILE A 60 -18.66 -31.61 0.39
CA ILE A 60 -17.94 -31.52 1.65
C ILE A 60 -17.39 -30.11 1.77
N PHE A 61 -17.72 -29.41 2.86
CA PHE A 61 -17.12 -28.11 3.15
C PHE A 61 -16.04 -28.24 4.21
N ALA A 62 -14.85 -27.76 3.89
CA ALA A 62 -13.69 -27.73 4.78
C ALA A 62 -12.98 -26.38 4.68
N VAL A 63 -12.18 -26.04 5.70
CA VAL A 63 -11.34 -24.83 5.69
C VAL A 63 -10.16 -25.04 4.75
N ASP A 64 -9.55 -26.21 4.85
CA ASP A 64 -8.46 -26.70 4.01
C ASP A 64 -8.51 -28.24 4.01
N LEU A 65 -7.66 -28.88 3.20
CA LEU A 65 -7.67 -30.33 3.12
C LEU A 65 -7.09 -31.02 4.36
N ASN A 66 -6.20 -30.37 5.11
CA ASN A 66 -5.62 -30.94 6.32
C ASN A 66 -6.71 -31.09 7.40
N THR A 67 -7.60 -30.11 7.54
CA THR A 67 -8.76 -30.20 8.46
C THR A 67 -9.70 -31.34 8.09
N LEU A 68 -9.92 -31.58 6.79
CA LEU A 68 -10.69 -32.74 6.31
C LEU A 68 -10.00 -34.07 6.67
N LEU A 69 -8.68 -34.17 6.47
CA LEU A 69 -7.89 -35.37 6.77
C LEU A 69 -7.75 -35.65 8.28
N GLN A 70 -7.90 -34.64 9.14
CA GLN A 70 -7.93 -34.80 10.59
C GLN A 70 -9.28 -35.31 11.10
N GLU A 71 -10.38 -34.92 10.46
CA GLU A 71 -11.75 -35.29 10.86
C GLU A 71 -12.21 -36.61 10.22
N THR A 72 -11.51 -37.09 9.19
CA THR A 72 -11.81 -38.35 8.49
C THR A 72 -10.60 -39.29 8.51
N ASN A 73 -10.77 -40.54 8.96
CA ASN A 73 -9.66 -41.50 9.00
C ASN A 73 -9.18 -41.82 7.56
N ARG A 74 -7.86 -41.82 7.30
CA ARG A 74 -7.26 -42.14 5.98
C ARG A 74 -7.77 -43.49 5.42
N GLU A 75 -8.07 -44.46 6.28
CA GLU A 75 -8.63 -45.76 5.87
C GLU A 75 -10.09 -45.68 5.38
N SER A 76 -10.88 -44.75 5.90
CA SER A 76 -12.27 -44.52 5.46
C SER A 76 -12.32 -43.90 4.07
N LEU A 77 -11.30 -43.11 3.69
CA LEU A 77 -11.13 -42.55 2.35
C LEU A 77 -10.58 -43.59 1.35
N LYS A 78 -9.69 -44.50 1.81
CA LYS A 78 -9.12 -45.59 0.99
C LYS A 78 -10.14 -46.63 0.53
N ARG A 79 -11.23 -46.88 1.28
CA ARG A 79 -12.31 -47.80 0.84
C ARG A 79 -13.11 -47.29 -0.36
N PHE A 80 -12.83 -46.08 -0.84
CA PHE A 80 -13.46 -45.44 -1.99
C PHE A 80 -12.41 -45.15 -3.07
N GLU A 81 -11.67 -46.20 -3.46
CA GLU A 81 -10.67 -46.16 -4.53
C GLU A 81 -11.32 -45.96 -5.90
N GLY A 82 -11.31 -44.71 -6.36
CA GLY A 82 -11.63 -44.36 -7.73
C GLY A 82 -11.25 -42.94 -8.13
N VAL A 83 -11.07 -42.01 -7.19
CA VAL A 83 -10.86 -40.58 -7.50
C VAL A 83 -9.67 -39.95 -6.75
N VAL A 84 -9.09 -40.60 -5.74
CA VAL A 84 -7.97 -40.00 -4.98
C VAL A 84 -6.64 -40.03 -5.76
N LEU A 85 -6.59 -40.67 -6.93
CA LEU A 85 -5.44 -40.62 -7.82
C LEU A 85 -5.94 -40.39 -9.26
N ARG A 86 -6.13 -39.12 -9.69
CA ARG A 86 -5.86 -38.58 -11.05
C ARG A 86 -6.54 -37.21 -11.32
N PHE A 87 -5.69 -36.17 -11.38
CA PHE A 87 -5.59 -35.10 -12.40
C PHE A 87 -6.69 -34.05 -12.63
N GLN A 88 -6.22 -32.80 -12.60
CA GLN A 88 -6.63 -31.71 -13.49
C GLN A 88 -6.21 -31.98 -14.96
N VAL A 89 -7.07 -31.51 -15.89
CA VAL A 89 -6.79 -31.04 -17.27
C VAL A 89 -6.89 -32.04 -18.46
N THR A 90 -7.81 -31.67 -19.36
CA THR A 90 -8.01 -32.00 -20.80
C THR A 90 -7.99 -33.44 -21.33
N ARG A 91 -9.14 -33.80 -21.93
CA ARG A 91 -9.35 -34.52 -23.20
C ARG A 91 -8.18 -35.41 -23.68
N VAL A 92 -8.20 -36.69 -23.30
CA VAL A 92 -7.57 -37.77 -24.08
C VAL A 92 -8.60 -38.85 -24.37
N VAL A 93 -8.94 -38.99 -25.65
CA VAL A 93 -9.67 -40.13 -26.19
C VAL A 93 -8.73 -41.33 -26.21
N ARG A 94 -9.11 -42.45 -25.59
CA ARG A 94 -8.79 -43.80 -26.10
C ARG A 94 -9.70 -44.87 -25.48
N ARG A 95 -10.33 -45.63 -26.37
CA ARG A 95 -11.19 -46.81 -26.11
C ARG A 95 -10.34 -48.01 -25.65
N THR A 96 -10.91 -48.84 -24.78
CA THR A 96 -11.02 -50.33 -24.85
C THR A 96 -11.74 -50.80 -23.57
N LYS A 97 -12.99 -51.29 -23.64
CA LYS A 97 -13.45 -52.69 -23.79
C LYS A 97 -12.94 -53.67 -22.70
N THR A 98 -13.61 -53.69 -21.54
CA THR A 98 -14.23 -54.87 -20.87
C THR A 98 -14.94 -54.40 -19.60
N GLY A 99 -16.15 -54.91 -19.36
CA GLY A 99 -17.10 -54.35 -18.40
C GLY A 99 -16.86 -54.75 -16.94
N VAL A 100 -16.64 -53.75 -16.09
CA VAL A 100 -17.09 -53.73 -14.69
C VAL A 100 -17.68 -52.34 -14.47
N CYS A 101 -19.01 -52.23 -14.32
CA CYS A 101 -19.64 -50.98 -13.91
C CYS A 101 -19.30 -50.70 -12.44
N ARG A 102 -18.16 -50.06 -12.19
CA ARG A 102 -17.89 -49.39 -10.91
C ARG A 102 -18.70 -48.09 -10.89
N VAL A 103 -19.67 -48.00 -9.98
CA VAL A 103 -20.34 -46.73 -9.66
C VAL A 103 -19.33 -45.84 -8.94
N ILE A 104 -18.76 -44.87 -9.66
CA ILE A 104 -17.85 -43.87 -9.11
C ILE A 104 -18.73 -42.75 -8.51
N PHE A 105 -18.69 -42.57 -7.18
CA PHE A 105 -19.28 -41.41 -6.53
C PHE A 105 -18.27 -40.27 -6.55
N ALA A 106 -18.60 -39.17 -7.23
CA ALA A 106 -17.78 -37.95 -7.23
C ALA A 106 -18.33 -37.00 -6.16
N TRP A 107 -17.55 -36.76 -5.11
CA TRP A 107 -17.84 -35.70 -4.13
C TRP A 107 -17.06 -34.45 -4.50
N LYS A 108 -17.63 -33.28 -4.22
CA LYS A 108 -16.94 -32.02 -4.37
C LYS A 108 -16.50 -31.50 -3.00
N VAL A 109 -15.20 -31.29 -2.84
CA VAL A 109 -14.63 -30.69 -1.63
C VAL A 109 -14.44 -29.21 -1.89
N LEU A 110 -15.23 -28.39 -1.21
CA LEU A 110 -15.27 -26.95 -1.42
C LEU A 110 -14.81 -26.20 -0.16
N ASN A 111 -14.15 -25.08 -0.35
CA ASN A 111 -13.90 -24.15 0.73
C ASN A 111 -15.23 -23.56 1.25
N TYR A 112 -15.33 -23.34 2.57
CA TYR A 112 -16.48 -22.66 3.18
C TYR A 112 -16.81 -21.28 2.58
N GLN A 113 -15.85 -20.62 1.93
CA GLN A 113 -16.05 -19.36 1.23
C GLN A 113 -17.08 -19.49 0.09
N TRP A 114 -17.14 -20.63 -0.60
CA TRP A 114 -18.17 -20.88 -1.63
C TRP A 114 -19.59 -20.80 -1.06
N LEU A 115 -19.82 -21.39 0.12
CA LEU A 115 -21.12 -21.35 0.79
C LEU A 115 -21.50 -19.92 1.19
N ARG A 116 -20.52 -19.11 1.63
CA ARG A 116 -20.75 -17.72 1.98
C ARG A 116 -21.12 -16.88 0.77
N ASP A 117 -20.39 -17.06 -0.33
CA ASP A 117 -20.60 -16.29 -1.56
C ASP A 117 -21.92 -16.69 -2.22
N SER A 118 -22.27 -17.98 -2.20
CA SER A 118 -23.58 -18.45 -2.66
C SER A 118 -24.72 -17.89 -1.81
N LEU A 119 -24.60 -17.94 -0.48
CA LEU A 119 -25.61 -17.36 0.43
C LEU A 119 -25.74 -15.84 0.28
N ARG A 120 -24.67 -15.14 -0.10
CA ARG A 120 -24.68 -13.69 -0.36
C ARG A 120 -25.31 -13.37 -1.70
N ALA A 121 -25.01 -14.16 -2.73
CA ALA A 121 -25.54 -13.98 -4.07
C ALA A 121 -27.03 -14.39 -4.18
N GLY A 122 -27.51 -15.23 -3.27
CA GLY A 122 -28.86 -15.81 -3.34
C GLY A 122 -28.99 -16.95 -4.36
N GLU A 123 -27.88 -17.34 -4.99
CA GLU A 123 -27.78 -18.43 -5.96
C GLU A 123 -26.42 -19.15 -5.82
N LYS A 124 -26.27 -20.35 -6.41
CA LYS A 124 -24.98 -21.07 -6.39
C LYS A 124 -23.97 -20.36 -7.30
N VAL A 125 -22.87 -19.89 -6.72
CA VAL A 125 -21.74 -19.38 -7.52
C VAL A 125 -20.95 -20.54 -8.14
N PRO A 126 -20.18 -20.34 -9.23
CA PRO A 126 -19.36 -21.39 -9.82
C PRO A 126 -18.43 -22.04 -8.79
N GLU A 127 -18.34 -23.37 -8.80
CA GLU A 127 -17.64 -24.15 -7.78
C GLU A 127 -16.13 -24.25 -8.03
N ASP A 128 -15.69 -24.14 -9.29
CA ASP A 128 -14.32 -24.50 -9.74
C ASP A 128 -13.22 -23.71 -9.03
N SER A 129 -13.46 -22.44 -8.72
CA SER A 129 -12.50 -21.57 -8.01
C SER A 129 -12.42 -21.82 -6.50
N TYR A 130 -13.24 -22.72 -5.96
CA TYR A 130 -13.33 -23.02 -4.54
C TYR A 130 -13.03 -24.49 -4.21
N ILE A 131 -12.69 -25.29 -5.22
CA ILE A 131 -12.29 -26.69 -5.04
C ILE A 131 -10.95 -26.75 -4.30
N LEU A 132 -10.89 -27.54 -3.23
CA LEU A 132 -9.65 -27.81 -2.50
C LEU A 132 -8.90 -28.98 -3.18
N SER A 133 -7.75 -28.72 -3.83
CA SER A 133 -6.88 -29.73 -4.46
C SER A 133 -5.58 -29.97 -3.68
N VAL A 134 -5.01 -31.19 -3.79
CA VAL A 134 -3.66 -31.54 -3.30
C VAL A 134 -2.67 -31.44 -4.45
N ASP A 135 -1.62 -30.64 -4.27
CA ASP A 135 -0.41 -30.79 -5.06
C ASP A 135 0.32 -32.07 -4.62
N SER A 136 0.55 -32.96 -5.57
CA SER A 136 1.05 -34.32 -5.37
C SER A 136 2.41 -34.40 -4.67
N GLU A 137 2.50 -35.32 -3.70
CA GLU A 137 3.67 -35.70 -2.91
C GLU A 137 4.87 -36.21 -3.75
N GLU A 138 6.09 -35.74 -3.46
CA GLU A 138 7.31 -36.58 -3.42
C GLU A 138 8.31 -35.99 -2.39
N ASN A 139 8.32 -36.53 -1.16
CA ASN A 139 9.48 -37.19 -0.53
C ASN A 139 9.26 -37.37 0.99
N VAL A 140 8.81 -38.57 1.36
CA VAL A 140 9.10 -39.15 2.67
C VAL A 140 9.92 -40.41 2.42
N LYS A 141 11.19 -40.40 2.83
CA LYS A 141 11.91 -41.58 3.33
C LYS A 141 13.25 -41.18 3.96
N SER A 142 13.20 -40.90 5.26
CA SER A 142 14.22 -41.14 6.29
C SER A 142 13.95 -40.18 7.45
N LYS A 143 13.90 -40.53 8.73
CA LYS A 143 13.98 -41.79 9.48
C LYS A 143 13.27 -41.45 10.80
N VAL A 144 12.23 -42.20 11.18
CA VAL A 144 11.85 -42.36 12.59
C VAL A 144 12.20 -43.78 12.96
N THR A 145 13.32 -43.96 13.64
CA THR A 145 13.59 -45.05 14.58
C THR A 145 14.89 -44.75 15.29
N GLN A 146 14.78 -44.22 16.51
CA GLN A 146 15.32 -44.84 17.73
C GLN A 146 14.85 -44.04 18.94
N GLY A 147 14.17 -44.74 19.85
CA GLY A 147 13.71 -44.19 21.12
C GLY A 147 14.76 -44.29 22.22
N ASN A 148 14.38 -43.67 23.34
CA ASN A 148 14.80 -43.93 24.73
C ASN A 148 16.29 -43.81 25.08
N HIS A 149 16.63 -42.76 25.85
CA HIS A 149 17.10 -43.00 27.23
C HIS A 149 16.93 -41.78 28.15
N LEU A 150 16.30 -42.03 29.30
CA LEU A 150 16.30 -41.17 30.50
C LEU A 150 17.72 -40.91 31.00
N LYS A 151 17.97 -39.69 31.51
CA LYS A 151 18.46 -39.49 32.88
C LYS A 151 18.21 -38.05 33.38
N ARG A 152 17.37 -37.96 34.42
CA ARG A 152 17.32 -36.85 35.38
C ARG A 152 18.56 -36.96 36.28
N THR A 153 19.19 -35.85 36.57
CA THR A 153 19.94 -35.66 37.82
C THR A 153 19.58 -34.29 38.39
N ASN A 154 18.99 -34.31 39.58
CA ASN A 154 18.75 -33.15 40.44
C ASN A 154 20.07 -32.62 41.00
N GLY A 155 20.15 -31.31 41.16
CA GLY A 155 21.14 -30.63 42.00
C GLY A 155 20.68 -29.21 42.26
N ASN A 156 19.98 -29.00 43.39
CA ASN A 156 19.68 -27.68 43.94
C ASN A 156 21.00 -26.99 44.34
N LEU A 157 21.16 -25.72 44.00
CA LEU A 157 21.82 -24.71 44.84
C LEU A 157 21.30 -23.33 44.43
N SER A 158 20.93 -22.58 45.46
CA SER A 158 20.19 -21.34 45.47
C SER A 158 21.06 -20.09 45.34
N ILE A 159 20.39 -18.96 45.09
CA ILE A 159 20.69 -17.56 45.51
C ILE A 159 20.90 -16.55 44.34
N GLU A 160 19.86 -15.71 44.22
CA GLU A 160 19.79 -14.26 43.91
C GLU A 160 19.80 -13.70 42.48
N ASP A 161 18.66 -13.05 42.18
CA ASP A 161 18.36 -12.02 41.18
C ASP A 161 19.31 -10.81 41.27
N PRO A 162 19.49 -10.05 40.17
CA PRO A 162 18.89 -8.72 40.22
C PRO A 162 18.27 -8.24 38.91
N SER A 163 17.14 -7.57 39.06
CA SER A 163 16.56 -6.61 38.12
C SER A 163 16.70 -5.18 38.70
N PRO A 164 16.21 -4.12 38.03
CA PRO A 164 17.02 -3.11 37.33
C PRO A 164 16.92 -1.70 37.96
N PRO A 165 17.71 -0.69 37.52
CA PRO A 165 17.40 0.69 37.89
C PRO A 165 16.86 1.57 36.75
N LYS A 166 15.90 2.39 37.16
CA LYS A 166 15.24 3.49 36.44
C LYS A 166 16.03 4.80 36.63
N LYS A 167 15.95 5.66 35.60
CA LYS A 167 15.84 7.14 35.54
C LYS A 167 16.12 7.99 36.80
N ILE A 168 16.73 9.18 36.58
CA ILE A 168 16.37 10.57 36.99
C ILE A 168 17.67 11.42 36.88
N LYS A 169 17.80 12.48 36.05
CA LYS A 169 17.30 13.88 36.08
C LYS A 169 18.26 14.88 36.79
N THR A 170 18.50 16.01 36.10
CA THR A 170 18.77 17.41 36.55
C THR A 170 20.18 17.95 36.91
N CYS A 171 20.59 18.94 36.09
CA CYS A 171 21.20 20.29 36.32
C CYS A 171 22.12 20.64 37.50
N SER A 172 23.26 21.28 37.17
CA SER A 172 23.74 22.63 37.61
C SER A 172 25.11 22.90 36.93
N GLU A 173 25.33 24.00 36.20
CA GLU A 173 26.01 25.26 36.65
C GLU A 173 27.36 24.99 37.36
N GLU A 174 28.49 25.64 37.13
CA GLU A 174 28.82 26.92 36.50
C GLU A 174 30.35 26.99 36.25
N SER A 175 30.72 27.95 35.42
CA SER A 175 32.02 28.49 34.97
C SER A 175 33.23 28.61 35.92
N LYS A 176 34.43 28.52 35.32
CA LYS A 176 35.64 29.42 35.38
C LYS A 176 36.91 28.56 35.18
N ALA A 177 38.04 29.01 34.64
CA ALA A 177 38.48 30.14 33.82
C ALA A 177 40.01 29.94 33.67
N VAL A 178 40.54 30.25 32.47
CA VAL A 178 41.85 30.89 32.20
C VAL A 178 43.17 30.12 32.39
N GLY A 179 43.90 30.05 31.26
CA GLY A 179 45.32 30.37 31.09
C GLY A 179 46.33 29.25 31.38
N SER A 180 47.47 29.12 30.71
CA SER A 180 48.11 29.77 29.56
C SER A 180 49.50 29.12 29.44
N GLU A 181 50.08 29.09 28.23
CA GLU A 181 51.54 29.09 27.97
C GLU A 181 52.35 27.81 28.35
N ASP A 182 53.37 27.35 27.63
CA ASP A 182 53.93 27.63 26.31
C ASP A 182 55.01 26.55 26.04
N LYS A 183 55.43 26.46 24.77
CA LYS A 183 56.79 26.14 24.27
C LYS A 183 57.31 24.72 23.96
N ASP A 184 57.79 24.69 22.71
CA ASP A 184 59.09 24.19 22.19
C ASP A 184 59.15 22.73 21.65
N GLN A 185 59.73 22.40 20.48
CA GLN A 185 60.40 23.13 19.39
C GLN A 185 60.86 22.12 18.29
N VAL A 186 61.23 22.62 17.09
CA VAL A 186 62.17 22.05 16.05
C VAL A 186 61.60 21.05 15.01
N SER A 187 61.86 21.09 13.67
CA SER A 187 62.35 22.08 12.68
C SER A 187 62.47 21.40 11.27
N VAL A 188 62.24 22.17 10.17
CA VAL A 188 62.79 22.14 8.77
C VAL A 188 62.93 20.83 7.96
N ASP A 189 62.73 20.75 6.63
CA ASP A 189 63.16 21.61 5.51
C ASP A 189 62.25 21.49 4.25
N ALA A 190 62.25 22.57 3.45
CA ALA A 190 61.83 22.61 2.04
C ALA A 190 63.08 22.59 1.13
N PRO A 191 62.92 22.53 -0.22
CA PRO A 191 63.15 23.78 -0.94
C PRO A 191 62.19 24.04 -2.12
N ASP A 192 62.16 25.31 -2.46
CA ASP A 192 61.38 26.02 -3.47
C ASP A 192 62.30 26.42 -4.65
N TYR A 193 61.75 26.62 -5.87
CA TYR A 193 62.09 27.73 -6.79
C TYR A 193 61.30 27.69 -8.13
N SER A 194 60.44 28.70 -8.34
CA SER A 194 60.31 29.67 -9.47
C SER A 194 60.62 29.24 -10.93
N SER A 195 60.11 29.82 -12.03
CA SER A 195 59.07 30.82 -12.38
C SER A 195 59.16 31.10 -13.92
N LYS A 196 58.10 31.68 -14.52
CA LYS A 196 58.03 32.44 -15.83
C LYS A 196 58.18 31.63 -17.14
N SER A 197 57.70 32.02 -18.33
CA SER A 197 56.73 32.99 -18.90
C SER A 197 56.68 32.71 -20.43
N ASP A 198 55.84 33.47 -21.17
CA ASP A 198 55.67 33.59 -22.64
C ASP A 198 54.65 32.65 -23.32
N SER A 199 53.53 33.09 -23.93
CA SER A 199 53.16 34.23 -24.80
C SER A 199 53.18 33.88 -26.30
N GLY A 200 52.13 34.29 -27.03
CA GLY A 200 52.01 34.21 -28.51
C GLY A 200 50.95 33.22 -29.01
N ASN A 201 49.66 33.53 -29.22
CA ASN A 201 48.99 34.52 -30.09
C ASN A 201 48.61 33.98 -31.49
N GLY A 202 47.37 34.27 -31.94
CA GLY A 202 46.87 34.08 -33.32
C GLY A 202 45.62 33.19 -33.43
N SER A 203 44.36 33.69 -33.36
CA SER A 203 43.60 34.38 -34.44
C SER A 203 43.21 33.39 -35.57
N SER A 204 42.00 33.25 -36.12
CA SER A 204 40.72 33.98 -36.04
C SER A 204 39.74 33.43 -37.11
N HIS A 205 38.45 33.79 -36.99
CA HIS A 205 37.40 33.90 -38.03
C HIS A 205 36.69 32.59 -38.49
N SER A 206 35.40 32.37 -38.17
CA SER A 206 34.14 32.96 -38.73
C SER A 206 33.89 32.51 -40.19
N SER A 207 32.69 32.20 -40.71
CA SER A 207 31.29 32.14 -40.29
C SER A 207 30.47 31.67 -41.52
N HIS A 208 29.19 31.31 -41.34
CA HIS A 208 28.13 31.19 -42.37
C HIS A 208 28.24 30.02 -43.38
N SER A 209 27.20 29.44 -43.97
CA SER A 209 25.74 29.34 -43.80
C SER A 209 25.23 28.52 -45.01
N LEU A 210 23.99 28.01 -44.93
CA LEU A 210 23.07 27.60 -46.02
C LEU A 210 22.94 26.10 -46.36
N SER A 211 21.68 25.67 -46.25
CA SER A 211 21.00 24.54 -46.92
C SER A 211 20.94 24.71 -48.46
N PRO A 212 20.47 23.72 -49.24
CA PRO A 212 19.02 23.52 -49.54
C PRO A 212 18.58 22.02 -49.46
N GLU A 213 17.34 21.67 -49.10
CA GLU A 213 16.11 21.47 -49.94
C GLU A 213 16.30 20.58 -51.20
N VAL A 214 15.40 19.73 -51.74
CA VAL A 214 14.06 19.14 -51.53
C VAL A 214 13.83 18.21 -52.77
N THR A 215 12.76 17.40 -52.82
CA THR A 215 12.15 16.63 -53.95
C THR A 215 12.77 15.26 -54.33
N SER A 216 12.07 14.24 -54.84
CA SER A 216 10.72 13.62 -54.75
C SER A 216 10.60 12.66 -55.97
N LEU A 217 9.69 11.67 -55.92
CA LEU A 217 9.19 10.80 -57.04
C LEU A 217 10.14 9.68 -57.52
N SER A 218 9.73 8.50 -58.01
CA SER A 218 8.52 7.65 -57.94
C SER A 218 8.78 6.40 -58.83
N SER A 219 8.23 5.26 -58.40
CA SER A 219 7.63 4.14 -59.17
C SER A 219 8.38 3.35 -60.29
N ASP A 220 8.18 2.03 -60.17
CA ASP A 220 8.12 0.94 -61.18
C ASP A 220 9.45 0.48 -61.80
N GLY A 221 9.78 -0.81 -61.97
CA GLY A 221 9.15 -2.15 -61.89
C GLY A 221 10.18 -3.09 -62.61
N GLN A 222 10.23 -4.42 -62.59
CA GLN A 222 9.29 -5.48 -62.25
C GLN A 222 10.03 -6.84 -62.52
N LYS A 223 9.48 -7.94 -61.97
CA LYS A 223 9.60 -9.39 -62.34
C LYS A 223 10.82 -10.15 -61.80
N GLY A 224 10.71 -11.38 -61.29
CA GLY A 224 9.65 -12.41 -61.12
C GLY A 224 10.34 -13.66 -60.53
N ALA A 225 9.72 -14.59 -59.79
CA ALA A 225 8.76 -15.60 -60.23
C ALA A 225 8.26 -16.45 -59.00
N VAL A 226 6.94 -16.70 -58.84
CA VAL A 226 6.20 -17.99 -59.08
C VAL A 226 6.31 -18.99 -57.90
N SER A 227 5.32 -19.71 -57.34
CA SER A 227 3.93 -20.18 -57.60
C SER A 227 3.31 -20.54 -56.20
N SER A 228 2.03 -20.80 -55.91
CA SER A 228 0.96 -21.43 -56.69
C SER A 228 -0.40 -21.39 -55.96
N SER A 229 -1.45 -21.69 -56.74
CA SER A 229 -2.82 -22.11 -56.41
C SER A 229 -3.93 -21.04 -56.35
N HIS A 230 -4.60 -20.95 -57.50
CA HIS A 230 -5.88 -20.29 -57.76
C HIS A 230 -6.80 -21.39 -58.34
N PHE A 231 -7.95 -21.66 -57.72
CA PHE A 231 -9.10 -22.26 -58.40
C PHE A 231 -10.41 -21.99 -57.62
N PHE A 232 -11.42 -21.57 -58.38
CA PHE A 232 -12.85 -21.36 -58.07
C PHE A 232 -13.30 -20.02 -57.44
N LEU A 233 -13.47 -19.04 -58.34
CA LEU A 233 -14.48 -17.98 -58.29
C LEU A 233 -15.81 -18.54 -58.83
N GLN A 234 -16.84 -18.65 -57.99
CA GLN A 234 -18.25 -18.37 -58.30
C GLN A 234 -19.12 -18.65 -57.07
N ASN A 235 -19.51 -17.59 -56.36
CA ASN A 235 -20.75 -17.40 -55.59
C ASN A 235 -20.52 -16.36 -54.47
N SER A 236 -20.98 -15.12 -54.65
CA SER A 236 -21.69 -14.34 -53.61
C SER A 236 -21.92 -12.86 -53.99
N THR A 237 -22.59 -12.59 -55.10
CA THR A 237 -23.21 -11.27 -55.38
C THR A 237 -24.51 -11.06 -54.58
N LYS A 238 -24.48 -11.39 -53.28
CA LYS A 238 -25.55 -11.10 -52.29
C LYS A 238 -25.01 -10.55 -50.96
N TYR A 239 -23.75 -10.12 -50.93
CA TYR A 239 -23.10 -9.60 -49.72
C TYR A 239 -22.77 -8.10 -49.78
N VAL A 240 -22.98 -7.43 -50.92
CA VAL A 240 -22.43 -6.08 -51.15
C VAL A 240 -23.43 -4.95 -50.88
N GLU A 241 -24.74 -5.18 -50.82
CA GLU A 241 -25.70 -4.12 -50.45
C GLU A 241 -26.01 -4.02 -48.94
N ARG A 242 -25.67 -5.05 -48.14
CA ARG A 242 -25.86 -5.00 -46.66
C ARG A 242 -24.65 -4.48 -45.89
N VAL A 243 -23.51 -4.28 -46.55
CA VAL A 243 -22.28 -3.77 -45.93
C VAL A 243 -22.16 -2.25 -46.06
N GLN A 244 -22.83 -1.62 -47.03
CA GLN A 244 -22.79 -0.16 -47.20
C GLN A 244 -23.65 0.61 -46.17
N VAL A 245 -24.74 0.02 -45.66
CA VAL A 245 -25.61 0.67 -44.65
C VAL A 245 -25.06 0.53 -43.22
N PHE A 246 -24.32 -0.54 -42.95
CA PHE A 246 -23.68 -0.74 -41.64
C PHE A 246 -22.47 0.17 -41.44
N TYR A 247 -21.78 0.56 -42.52
CA TYR A 247 -20.56 1.39 -42.42
C TYR A 247 -20.86 2.85 -42.06
N VAL A 248 -22.00 3.40 -42.48
CA VAL A 248 -22.39 4.79 -42.20
C VAL A 248 -23.03 4.95 -40.81
N PHE A 249 -23.72 3.93 -40.29
CA PHE A 249 -24.37 3.99 -38.97
C PHE A 249 -23.39 3.73 -37.81
N PHE A 250 -22.33 2.95 -38.03
CA PHE A 250 -21.30 2.67 -37.01
C PHE A 250 -20.28 3.81 -36.84
N HIS A 251 -20.01 4.61 -37.87
CA HIS A 251 -19.00 5.67 -37.82
C HIS A 251 -19.47 7.01 -37.23
N THR A 252 -20.78 7.23 -37.07
CA THR A 252 -21.29 8.46 -36.43
C THR A 252 -21.45 8.35 -34.92
N LYS A 253 -21.74 7.16 -34.37
CA LYS A 253 -21.85 6.96 -32.90
C LYS A 253 -20.53 6.68 -32.17
N MET A 254 -19.52 6.14 -32.85
CA MET A 254 -18.18 5.95 -32.27
C MET A 254 -17.36 7.24 -32.20
N SER A 255 -17.66 8.24 -33.02
CA SER A 255 -16.89 9.48 -33.05
C SER A 255 -17.14 10.36 -31.82
N HIS A 256 -18.37 10.42 -31.30
CA HIS A 256 -18.67 11.21 -30.08
C HIS A 256 -18.12 10.59 -28.79
N HIS A 257 -18.01 9.25 -28.71
CA HIS A 257 -17.51 8.58 -27.51
C HIS A 257 -15.97 8.50 -27.46
N LEU A 258 -15.30 8.40 -28.62
CA LEU A 258 -13.84 8.54 -28.70
C LEU A 258 -13.35 9.96 -28.41
N ILE A 259 -14.13 10.99 -28.78
CA ILE A 259 -13.84 12.39 -28.44
C ILE A 259 -13.97 12.63 -26.92
N SER A 260 -14.91 11.95 -26.25
CA SER A 260 -15.06 12.01 -24.78
C SER A 260 -13.96 11.24 -24.02
N LEU A 261 -13.43 10.13 -24.58
CA LEU A 261 -12.36 9.34 -23.98
C LEU A 261 -10.94 9.93 -24.16
N LEU A 262 -10.77 11.04 -24.87
CA LEU A 262 -9.51 11.80 -24.92
C LEU A 262 -9.58 13.13 -24.15
N TYR A 263 -10.73 13.40 -23.52
CA TYR A 263 -10.95 14.61 -22.76
C TYR A 263 -10.57 14.39 -21.30
N SER A 264 -9.33 14.76 -20.93
CA SER A 264 -9.05 15.17 -19.56
C SER A 264 -9.43 16.65 -19.51
N PRO A 265 -10.58 17.02 -18.91
CA PRO A 265 -10.90 18.44 -18.76
C PRO A 265 -9.71 19.15 -18.10
N PRO A 266 -9.37 20.36 -18.55
CA PRO A 266 -8.32 21.13 -17.90
C PRO A 266 -8.67 21.32 -16.42
N ASP A 267 -7.66 21.27 -15.54
CA ASP A 267 -7.85 21.64 -14.13
C ASP A 267 -8.32 23.10 -14.06
N LEU A 268 -9.62 23.27 -13.84
CA LEU A 268 -10.27 24.58 -13.77
C LEU A 268 -9.92 25.32 -12.48
N ASN A 269 -9.30 24.64 -11.52
CA ASN A 269 -9.00 25.11 -10.17
C ASN A 269 -7.49 25.09 -9.89
N ARG A 270 -6.67 25.16 -10.94
CA ARG A 270 -5.20 25.11 -10.87
C ARG A 270 -4.59 26.16 -9.94
N ASN A 271 -5.21 27.33 -9.85
CA ASN A 271 -4.82 28.40 -8.94
C ASN A 271 -4.90 28.00 -7.46
N ILE A 272 -5.78 27.06 -7.10
CA ILE A 272 -5.91 26.51 -5.74
C ILE A 272 -4.97 25.32 -5.56
N THR A 273 -4.95 24.39 -6.53
CA THR A 273 -4.16 23.15 -6.42
C THR A 273 -2.66 23.42 -6.38
N GLU A 274 -2.16 24.42 -7.11
CA GLU A 274 -0.74 24.83 -7.05
C GLU A 274 -0.35 25.42 -5.68
N VAL A 275 -1.21 26.27 -5.09
CA VAL A 275 -0.99 26.84 -3.76
C VAL A 275 -0.97 25.74 -2.70
N PHE A 276 -1.91 24.80 -2.78
CA PHE A 276 -1.95 23.64 -1.87
C PHE A 276 -0.72 22.74 -2.06
N GLY A 277 -0.26 22.55 -3.29
CA GLY A 277 0.98 21.84 -3.62
C GLY A 277 2.20 22.42 -2.89
N LYS A 278 2.40 23.74 -2.96
CA LYS A 278 3.49 24.41 -2.24
C LYS A 278 3.39 24.24 -0.73
N LEU A 279 2.19 24.32 -0.15
CA LEU A 279 1.99 24.09 1.28
C LEU A 279 2.34 22.65 1.70
N ILE A 280 2.02 21.65 0.87
CA ILE A 280 2.38 20.25 1.14
C ILE A 280 3.89 20.12 1.33
N ASP A 281 4.67 20.73 0.45
CA ASP A 281 6.14 20.67 0.46
C ASP A 281 6.71 21.38 1.69
N ILE A 282 6.22 22.58 1.98
CA ILE A 282 6.64 23.36 3.16
C ILE A 282 6.31 22.61 4.46
N TYR A 283 5.09 22.10 4.63
CA TYR A 283 4.74 21.38 5.85
C TYR A 283 5.54 20.08 6.01
N ARG A 284 5.87 19.37 4.92
CA ARG A 284 6.76 18.20 4.98
C ARG A 284 8.16 18.58 5.44
N ALA A 285 8.72 19.65 4.88
CA ALA A 285 10.02 20.16 5.30
C ALA A 285 10.05 20.57 6.79
N LEU A 286 8.93 21.09 7.30
CA LEU A 286 8.75 21.42 8.72
C LEU A 286 8.42 20.20 9.60
N GLY A 287 8.23 19.01 9.02
CA GLY A 287 7.87 17.78 9.74
C GLY A 287 6.40 17.69 10.17
N ASP A 288 5.53 18.52 9.62
CA ASP A 288 4.08 18.47 9.85
C ASP A 288 3.35 17.63 8.78
N ASP A 289 3.54 16.32 8.89
CA ASP A 289 2.89 15.35 8.00
C ASP A 289 1.36 15.41 8.05
N ARG A 290 0.77 15.83 9.19
CA ARG A 290 -0.68 15.88 9.36
C ARG A 290 -1.29 16.96 8.48
N ARG A 291 -0.78 18.20 8.57
CA ARG A 291 -1.27 19.31 7.76
C ARG A 291 -0.96 19.11 6.29
N SER A 292 0.25 18.65 5.97
CA SER A 292 0.62 18.28 4.60
C SER A 292 -0.39 17.29 3.99
N PHE A 293 -0.77 16.25 4.75
CA PHE A 293 -1.72 15.25 4.28
C PHE A 293 -3.14 15.78 4.05
N SER A 294 -3.59 16.80 4.79
CA SER A 294 -4.90 17.43 4.58
C SER A 294 -4.98 18.12 3.22
N TYR A 295 -4.00 18.96 2.87
CA TYR A 295 -3.94 19.59 1.54
C TYR A 295 -3.80 18.56 0.43
N TYR A 296 -2.96 17.54 0.65
CA TYR A 296 -2.77 16.43 -0.27
C TYR A 296 -4.08 15.69 -0.59
N LYS A 297 -4.97 15.50 0.39
CA LYS A 297 -6.29 14.88 0.16
C LYS A 297 -7.25 15.76 -0.62
N ALA A 298 -7.13 17.08 -0.53
CA ALA A 298 -8.07 18.01 -1.15
C ALA A 298 -7.79 18.27 -2.64
N ILE A 299 -6.51 18.36 -3.03
CA ILE A 299 -6.09 18.55 -4.43
C ILE A 299 -6.84 17.63 -5.43
N PRO A 300 -6.87 16.28 -5.27
CA PRO A 300 -7.57 15.38 -6.19
C PRO A 300 -9.06 15.68 -6.36
N VAL A 301 -9.69 16.17 -5.30
CA VAL A 301 -11.12 16.44 -5.27
C VAL A 301 -11.39 17.74 -6.04
N ILE A 302 -10.58 18.77 -5.79
CA ILE A 302 -10.67 20.09 -6.41
C ILE A 302 -10.33 20.04 -7.90
N GLU A 303 -9.26 19.32 -8.28
CA GLU A 303 -8.79 19.18 -9.66
C GLU A 303 -9.85 18.53 -10.57
N LYS A 304 -10.66 17.61 -10.03
CA LYS A 304 -11.69 16.87 -10.78
C LYS A 304 -13.03 17.58 -10.88
N LEU A 305 -13.18 18.76 -10.25
CA LEU A 305 -14.44 19.47 -10.32
C LEU A 305 -14.72 19.94 -11.76
N PRO A 306 -15.93 19.74 -12.29
CA PRO A 306 -16.27 20.15 -13.65
C PRO A 306 -16.54 21.66 -13.77
N PHE A 307 -16.26 22.43 -12.70
CA PHE A 307 -16.47 23.87 -12.64
C PHE A 307 -15.31 24.55 -11.89
N LYS A 308 -15.14 25.84 -12.16
CA LYS A 308 -14.25 26.72 -11.40
C LYS A 308 -14.92 27.07 -10.07
N ILE A 309 -14.19 26.95 -8.97
CA ILE A 309 -14.66 27.33 -7.63
C ILE A 309 -14.67 28.87 -7.53
N GLU A 310 -15.83 29.42 -7.19
CA GLU A 310 -16.10 30.85 -6.99
C GLU A 310 -16.50 31.15 -5.54
N SER A 311 -16.86 30.14 -4.74
CA SER A 311 -17.14 30.27 -3.31
C SER A 311 -16.81 28.97 -2.57
N ALA A 312 -16.41 29.08 -1.32
CA ALA A 312 -16.18 27.94 -0.43
C ALA A 312 -17.44 27.08 -0.21
N ASP A 313 -18.64 27.65 -0.37
CA ASP A 313 -19.89 26.89 -0.24
C ASP A 313 -20.01 25.76 -1.27
N GLN A 314 -19.42 25.93 -2.46
CA GLN A 314 -19.43 24.91 -3.52
C GLN A 314 -18.63 23.65 -3.16
N VAL A 315 -17.75 23.75 -2.15
CA VAL A 315 -16.87 22.65 -1.72
C VAL A 315 -17.16 22.18 -0.30
N LYS A 316 -18.17 22.75 0.37
CA LYS A 316 -18.46 22.51 1.80
C LYS A 316 -18.72 21.04 2.14
N HIS A 317 -19.39 20.31 1.26
CA HIS A 317 -19.78 18.92 1.46
C HIS A 317 -18.84 17.92 0.76
N LEU A 318 -17.72 18.39 0.22
CA LEU A 318 -16.79 17.54 -0.49
C LEU A 318 -15.87 16.77 0.48
N PRO A 319 -15.65 15.47 0.24
CA PRO A 319 -14.88 14.63 1.15
C PRO A 319 -13.44 15.14 1.26
N GLY A 320 -12.95 15.25 2.50
CA GLY A 320 -11.57 15.69 2.77
C GLY A 320 -11.36 17.21 2.75
N ILE A 321 -12.41 18.02 2.58
CA ILE A 321 -12.35 19.49 2.61
C ILE A 321 -13.09 20.02 3.85
N GLY A 322 -12.38 20.06 4.98
CA GLY A 322 -12.90 20.63 6.23
C GLY A 322 -12.87 22.17 6.26
N LYS A 323 -13.46 22.76 7.31
CA LYS A 323 -13.64 24.22 7.44
C LYS A 323 -12.37 25.05 7.18
N SER A 324 -11.22 24.67 7.74
CA SER A 324 -9.97 25.38 7.48
C SER A 324 -9.55 25.38 6.00
N LEU A 325 -9.76 24.28 5.26
CA LEU A 325 -9.46 24.25 3.83
C LEU A 325 -10.47 25.07 3.03
N GLN A 326 -11.74 25.08 3.44
CA GLN A 326 -12.77 25.94 2.86
C GLN A 326 -12.39 27.41 3.01
N ASP A 327 -11.90 27.83 4.18
CA ASP A 327 -11.47 29.21 4.43
C ASP A 327 -10.26 29.58 3.55
N HIS A 328 -9.28 28.68 3.40
CA HIS A 328 -8.17 28.90 2.47
C HIS A 328 -8.63 29.00 1.01
N ILE A 329 -9.58 28.15 0.58
CA ILE A 329 -10.17 28.21 -0.76
C ILE A 329 -10.87 29.55 -0.97
N GLN A 330 -11.67 30.00 0.01
CA GLN A 330 -12.35 31.29 -0.06
C GLN A 330 -11.34 32.45 -0.21
N GLU A 331 -10.26 32.43 0.55
CA GLU A 331 -9.22 33.46 0.48
C GLU A 331 -8.54 33.48 -0.90
N ILE A 332 -8.18 32.32 -1.43
CA ILE A 332 -7.56 32.18 -2.76
C ILE A 332 -8.50 32.67 -3.86
N VAL A 333 -9.78 32.34 -3.76
CA VAL A 333 -10.78 32.78 -4.74
C VAL A 333 -10.98 34.30 -4.68
N ASN A 334 -11.04 34.89 -3.48
CA ASN A 334 -11.27 36.32 -3.30
C ASN A 334 -10.05 37.17 -3.69
N THR A 335 -8.84 36.70 -3.38
CA THR A 335 -7.62 37.51 -3.47
C THR A 335 -6.63 37.05 -4.54
N GLY A 336 -6.82 35.84 -5.08
CA GLY A 336 -5.86 35.17 -5.95
C GLY A 336 -4.63 34.59 -5.21
N LYS A 337 -4.57 34.74 -3.89
CA LYS A 337 -3.40 34.41 -3.06
C LYS A 337 -3.82 33.77 -1.74
N LEU A 338 -2.83 33.26 -1.00
CA LEU A 338 -3.03 32.75 0.35
C LEU A 338 -2.00 33.37 1.29
N SER A 339 -2.47 34.19 2.24
CA SER A 339 -1.63 34.92 3.21
C SER A 339 -0.73 33.97 3.99
N LYS A 340 -1.22 32.76 4.30
CA LYS A 340 -0.44 31.72 4.97
C LYS A 340 0.77 31.26 4.15
N LEU A 341 0.59 31.07 2.84
CA LEU A 341 1.69 30.70 1.96
C LEU A 341 2.68 31.86 1.84
N GLU A 342 2.19 33.10 1.66
CA GLU A 342 3.06 34.27 1.60
C GLU A 342 3.88 34.48 2.87
N HIS A 343 3.29 34.19 4.05
CA HIS A 343 4.00 34.22 5.32
C HIS A 343 5.13 33.19 5.34
N PHE A 344 4.87 31.95 4.96
CA PHE A 344 5.90 30.91 4.89
C PHE A 344 6.99 31.20 3.87
N GLU A 345 6.65 31.77 2.71
CA GLU A 345 7.62 32.15 1.68
C GLU A 345 8.53 33.32 2.14
N LYS A 346 8.08 34.15 3.09
CA LYS A 346 8.87 35.26 3.65
C LYS A 346 9.63 34.89 4.93
N ASP A 347 9.09 33.97 5.71
CA ASP A 347 9.69 33.52 6.96
C ASP A 347 11.07 32.89 6.72
N GLU A 348 12.10 33.48 7.32
CA GLU A 348 13.49 33.05 7.17
C GLU A 348 13.70 31.62 7.69
N LYS A 349 13.09 31.29 8.82
CA LYS A 349 13.21 29.96 9.43
C LYS A 349 12.60 28.90 8.54
N VAL A 350 11.41 29.15 8.01
CA VAL A 350 10.74 28.22 7.09
C VAL A 350 11.56 28.01 5.82
N ARG A 351 12.07 29.09 5.21
CA ARG A 351 12.93 29.00 4.01
C ARG A 351 14.20 28.22 4.27
N THR A 352 14.91 28.50 5.37
CA THR A 352 16.16 27.80 5.69
C THR A 352 15.93 26.34 6.03
N ILE A 353 14.91 26.02 6.85
CA ILE A 353 14.59 24.62 7.17
C ILE A 353 14.20 23.85 5.91
N SER A 354 13.44 24.47 5.00
CA SER A 354 13.08 23.87 3.72
C SER A 354 14.30 23.60 2.85
N LEU A 355 15.19 24.59 2.68
CA LEU A 355 16.43 24.44 1.93
C LEU A 355 17.31 23.32 2.49
N PHE A 356 17.50 23.27 3.81
CA PHE A 356 18.30 22.22 4.45
C PHE A 356 17.66 20.84 4.31
N GLY A 357 16.33 20.75 4.38
CA GLY A 357 15.59 19.51 4.19
C GLY A 357 15.68 18.92 2.78
N GLU A 358 16.10 19.70 1.78
CA GLU A 358 16.36 19.20 0.43
C GLU A 358 17.67 18.42 0.32
N VAL A 359 18.61 18.61 1.26
CA VAL A 359 19.88 17.87 1.27
C VAL A 359 19.63 16.44 1.71
N TRP A 360 20.10 15.47 0.92
CA TRP A 360 19.90 14.06 1.23
C TRP A 360 20.45 13.72 2.63
N GLY A 361 19.63 13.02 3.42
CA GLY A 361 19.96 12.63 4.81
C GLY A 361 19.67 13.70 5.86
N ILE A 362 19.23 14.91 5.48
CA ILE A 362 18.80 15.96 6.42
C ILE A 362 17.27 16.00 6.48
N GLY A 363 16.71 15.58 7.61
CA GLY A 363 15.28 15.69 7.89
C GLY A 363 14.91 16.93 8.70
N PRO A 364 13.60 17.18 8.96
CA PRO A 364 13.11 18.38 9.64
C PRO A 364 13.78 18.67 11.00
N ALA A 365 14.03 17.62 11.77
CA ALA A 365 14.70 17.73 13.07
C ALA A 365 16.16 18.16 12.96
N THR A 366 16.89 17.63 11.97
CA THR A 366 18.29 18.02 11.72
C THR A 366 18.35 19.42 11.13
N ALA A 367 17.49 19.74 10.15
CA ALA A 367 17.37 21.07 9.57
C ALA A 367 17.08 22.14 10.62
N SER A 368 16.16 21.86 11.56
CA SER A 368 15.87 22.76 12.69
C SER A 368 17.09 22.98 13.58
N LYS A 369 17.82 21.92 13.92
CA LYS A 369 19.06 22.05 14.72
C LYS A 369 20.13 22.86 14.01
N LEU A 370 20.29 22.70 12.70
CA LEU A 370 21.23 23.49 11.91
C LEU A 370 20.84 24.97 11.88
N TYR A 371 19.54 25.26 11.73
CA TYR A 371 19.02 26.62 11.84
C TYR A 371 19.29 27.23 13.22
N ASP A 372 19.03 26.47 14.30
CA ASP A 372 19.25 26.92 15.69
C ASP A 372 20.75 27.16 15.98
N LYS A 373 21.66 26.51 15.25
CA LYS A 373 23.11 26.78 15.28
C LYS A 373 23.54 28.06 14.54
N GLY A 374 22.63 28.73 13.84
CA GLY A 374 22.90 29.96 13.10
C GLY A 374 23.11 29.78 11.59
N HIS A 375 23.07 28.55 11.07
CA HIS A 375 23.22 28.30 9.63
C HIS A 375 22.01 28.78 8.85
N ARG A 376 22.22 29.38 7.68
CA ARG A 376 21.19 29.92 6.78
C ARG A 376 21.31 29.46 5.34
N THR A 377 22.52 29.11 4.90
CA THR A 377 22.85 28.71 3.52
C THR A 377 23.45 27.31 3.46
N LEU A 378 23.45 26.70 2.27
CA LEU A 378 24.13 25.41 2.06
C LEU A 378 25.65 25.52 2.21
N ASP A 379 26.23 26.70 1.96
CA ASP A 379 27.66 26.93 2.14
C ASP A 379 28.07 26.89 3.62
N ASP A 380 27.21 27.37 4.51
CA ASP A 380 27.43 27.30 5.96
C ASP A 380 27.58 25.86 6.44
N LEU A 381 26.94 24.92 5.75
CA LEU A 381 26.95 23.50 6.07
C LEU A 381 28.24 22.78 5.65
N LYS A 382 29.07 23.37 4.77
CA LYS A 382 30.28 22.71 4.24
C LYS A 382 31.28 22.35 5.35
N ASN A 383 31.36 23.18 6.38
CA ASN A 383 32.26 23.01 7.52
C ASN A 383 31.54 22.53 8.79
N GLU A 384 30.27 22.13 8.69
CA GLU A 384 29.51 21.68 9.87
C GLU A 384 29.95 20.28 10.30
N GLU A 385 30.57 20.19 11.48
CA GLU A 385 31.13 18.96 11.99
C GLU A 385 30.09 17.89 12.33
N SER A 386 28.89 18.30 12.76
CA SER A 386 27.83 17.36 13.16
C SER A 386 27.16 16.63 12.00
N LEU A 387 27.46 16.98 10.75
CA LEU A 387 26.97 16.25 9.59
C LEU A 387 27.63 14.88 9.47
N THR A 388 26.80 13.85 9.31
CA THR A 388 27.28 12.50 8.99
C THR A 388 27.98 12.50 7.62
N ASN A 389 28.85 11.51 7.37
CA ASN A 389 29.51 11.36 6.07
C ASN A 389 28.49 11.36 4.92
N SER A 390 27.38 10.64 5.09
CA SER A 390 26.33 10.53 4.09
C SER A 390 25.59 11.85 3.85
N GLN A 391 25.39 12.67 4.89
CA GLN A 391 24.86 14.04 4.75
C GLN A 391 25.84 14.97 4.03
N ARG A 392 27.15 14.84 4.30
CA ARG A 392 28.19 15.60 3.59
C ARG A 392 28.25 15.24 2.12
N LEU A 393 28.11 13.96 1.78
CA LEU A 393 27.99 13.51 0.39
C LEU A 393 26.70 14.05 -0.26
N GLY A 394 25.59 14.01 0.45
CA GLY A 394 24.32 14.63 0.01
C GLY A 394 24.45 16.13 -0.27
N LEU A 395 25.24 16.85 0.53
CA LEU A 395 25.55 18.26 0.31
C LEU A 395 26.48 18.47 -0.88
N LYS A 396 27.54 17.64 -0.99
CA LYS A 396 28.54 17.73 -2.06
C LYS A 396 27.94 17.49 -3.44
N TYR A 397 27.01 16.54 -3.56
CA TYR A 397 26.36 16.15 -4.81
C TYR A 397 24.91 16.63 -4.89
N PHE A 398 24.57 17.74 -4.20
CA PHE A 398 23.21 18.25 -4.10
C PHE A 398 22.54 18.49 -5.46
N ASP A 399 23.24 19.16 -6.38
CA ASP A 399 22.71 19.46 -7.71
C ASP A 399 22.64 18.22 -8.61
N ASP A 400 23.65 17.34 -8.53
CA ASP A 400 23.69 16.06 -9.25
C ASP A 400 22.48 15.18 -8.89
N ILE A 401 22.25 14.98 -7.59
CA ILE A 401 21.17 14.13 -7.06
C ILE A 401 19.78 14.67 -7.44
N LYS A 402 19.63 15.99 -7.58
CA LYS A 402 18.38 16.61 -8.04
C LYS A 402 18.09 16.37 -9.52
N THR A 403 19.10 16.04 -10.32
CA THR A 403 18.94 15.84 -11.75
C THR A 403 18.13 14.58 -12.04
N ARG A 404 17.04 14.73 -12.80
CA ARG A 404 16.13 13.64 -13.16
C ARG A 404 16.81 12.66 -14.12
N ILE A 405 16.63 11.37 -13.90
CA ILE A 405 17.12 10.28 -14.75
C ILE A 405 16.05 9.95 -15.80
N PRO A 406 16.31 10.09 -17.11
CA PRO A 406 15.40 9.67 -18.16
C PRO A 406 15.11 8.15 -18.11
N ARG A 407 13.90 7.73 -18.47
CA ARG A 407 13.48 6.32 -18.41
C ARG A 407 14.40 5.36 -19.19
N HIS A 408 14.89 5.77 -20.37
CA HIS A 408 15.77 4.92 -21.18
C HIS A 408 17.12 4.68 -20.49
N GLU A 409 17.68 5.68 -19.80
CA GLU A 409 18.91 5.50 -19.01
C GLU A 409 18.68 4.55 -17.83
N VAL A 410 17.53 4.66 -17.14
CA VAL A 410 17.17 3.70 -16.06
C VAL A 410 17.06 2.27 -16.60
N GLN A 411 16.46 2.09 -17.78
CA GLN A 411 16.32 0.76 -18.41
C GLN A 411 17.68 0.13 -18.76
N GLU A 412 18.61 0.93 -19.28
CA GLU A 412 19.97 0.47 -19.61
C GLU A 412 20.76 0.13 -18.34
N MET A 413 20.68 0.96 -17.31
CA MET A 413 21.32 0.70 -16.01
C MET A 413 20.70 -0.52 -15.30
N GLU A 414 19.38 -0.72 -15.35
CA GLU A 414 18.73 -1.94 -14.84
C GLU A 414 19.23 -3.19 -15.58
N SER A 415 19.39 -3.13 -16.90
CA SER A 415 19.91 -4.24 -17.71
C SER A 415 21.36 -4.57 -17.34
N LEU A 416 22.19 -3.55 -17.07
CA LEU A 416 23.54 -3.74 -16.55
C LEU A 416 23.54 -4.43 -15.19
N LEU A 417 22.69 -3.98 -14.27
CA LEU A 417 22.55 -4.56 -12.93
C LEU A 417 22.11 -6.01 -12.98
N GLN A 418 21.14 -6.35 -13.84
CA GLN A 418 20.68 -7.71 -14.07
C GLN A 418 21.82 -8.60 -14.61
N LYS A 419 22.57 -8.11 -15.60
CA LYS A 419 23.72 -8.85 -16.15
C LYS A 419 24.78 -9.13 -15.08
N VAL A 420 25.16 -8.12 -14.30
CA VAL A 420 26.13 -8.28 -13.21
C VAL A 420 25.59 -9.21 -12.12
N GLY A 421 24.29 -9.16 -11.84
CA GLY A 421 23.64 -10.04 -10.89
C GLY A 421 23.71 -11.51 -11.31
N GLU A 422 23.38 -11.79 -12.58
CA GLU A 422 23.42 -13.14 -13.16
C GLU A 422 24.85 -13.70 -13.19
N GLU A 423 25.87 -12.86 -13.44
CA GLU A 423 27.29 -13.26 -13.37
C GLU A 423 27.72 -13.68 -11.95
N ILE A 424 27.15 -13.06 -10.91
CA ILE A 424 27.52 -13.31 -9.50
C ILE A 424 26.71 -14.46 -8.90
N LEU A 425 25.41 -14.47 -9.17
CA LEU A 425 24.45 -15.45 -8.67
C LEU A 425 23.41 -15.75 -9.74
N PRO A 426 23.61 -16.82 -10.54
CA PRO A 426 22.65 -17.21 -11.56
C PRO A 426 21.25 -17.42 -10.99
N GLY A 427 20.24 -16.83 -11.62
CA GLY A 427 18.85 -16.88 -11.15
C GLY A 427 18.48 -15.81 -10.11
N ALA A 428 19.38 -14.88 -9.78
CA ALA A 428 19.04 -13.70 -9.00
C ALA A 428 17.97 -12.86 -9.72
N VAL A 429 16.93 -12.48 -8.98
CA VAL A 429 15.85 -11.62 -9.49
C VAL A 429 16.15 -10.19 -9.06
N ILE A 430 16.46 -9.33 -10.03
CA ILE A 430 16.77 -7.91 -9.83
C ILE A 430 15.75 -7.08 -10.61
N ILE A 431 14.96 -6.28 -9.89
CA ILE A 431 13.90 -5.44 -10.47
C ILE A 431 14.08 -4.00 -10.00
N CYS A 432 14.07 -3.07 -10.93
CA CYS A 432 13.92 -1.65 -10.62
C CYS A 432 12.44 -1.38 -10.26
N GLY A 433 12.20 -1.03 -9.00
CA GLY A 433 10.93 -0.58 -8.42
C GLY A 433 10.66 0.90 -8.70
N GLY A 434 10.16 1.59 -7.69
CA GLY A 434 10.02 3.04 -7.67
C GLY A 434 9.09 3.59 -8.73
N SER A 435 9.31 4.86 -9.05
CA SER A 435 8.60 5.52 -10.16
C SER A 435 8.82 4.86 -11.51
N TYR A 436 9.98 4.20 -11.70
CA TYR A 436 10.29 3.48 -12.93
C TYR A 436 9.32 2.32 -13.18
N ARG A 437 9.13 1.45 -12.18
CA ARG A 437 8.17 0.33 -12.26
C ARG A 437 6.73 0.81 -12.42
N ARG A 438 6.40 1.99 -11.87
CA ARG A 438 5.10 2.66 -12.06
C ARG A 438 4.96 3.38 -13.41
N GLY A 439 5.92 3.27 -14.32
CA GLY A 439 5.79 3.77 -15.68
C GLY A 439 6.08 5.27 -15.87
N LYS A 440 6.73 5.96 -14.91
CA LYS A 440 7.10 7.37 -15.08
C LYS A 440 8.17 7.53 -16.17
N ALA A 441 8.13 8.68 -16.86
CA ALA A 441 9.04 9.04 -17.95
C ALA A 441 10.44 9.44 -17.48
N SER A 442 10.58 9.86 -16.21
CA SER A 442 11.85 10.11 -15.55
C SER A 442 11.77 9.79 -14.05
N CYS A 443 12.90 9.46 -13.44
CA CYS A 443 13.02 9.08 -12.02
C CYS A 443 13.96 10.05 -11.28
N GLY A 444 13.85 10.11 -9.95
CA GLY A 444 14.80 10.87 -9.12
C GLY A 444 15.98 10.00 -8.69
N ASP A 445 15.72 8.71 -8.56
CA ASP A 445 16.59 7.67 -8.09
C ASP A 445 16.22 6.33 -8.74
N MET A 446 17.08 5.33 -8.52
CA MET A 446 16.86 3.95 -8.91
C MET A 446 16.64 3.08 -7.66
N ASP A 447 15.39 2.63 -7.46
CA ASP A 447 15.03 1.69 -6.41
C ASP A 447 15.19 0.25 -6.91
N ILE A 448 16.19 -0.51 -6.47
CA ILE A 448 16.43 -1.88 -6.92
C ILE A 448 16.06 -2.88 -5.82
N VAL A 449 15.11 -3.75 -6.14
CA VAL A 449 14.63 -4.82 -5.27
C VAL A 449 15.17 -6.14 -5.77
N ILE A 450 15.86 -6.87 -4.89
CA ILE A 450 16.62 -8.07 -5.21
C ILE A 450 16.12 -9.24 -4.36
N THR A 451 16.04 -10.43 -4.96
CA THR A 451 15.80 -11.69 -4.23
C THR A 451 16.39 -12.86 -5.01
N HIS A 452 16.37 -14.05 -4.42
CA HIS A 452 16.68 -15.29 -5.11
C HIS A 452 15.55 -16.31 -4.90
N PRO A 453 15.08 -17.01 -5.95
CA PRO A 453 13.91 -17.91 -5.87
C PRO A 453 14.03 -19.04 -4.84
N ASP A 454 15.25 -19.50 -4.55
CA ASP A 454 15.50 -20.59 -3.58
C ASP A 454 15.33 -20.17 -2.10
N GLY A 455 15.15 -18.87 -1.83
CA GLY A 455 15.01 -18.30 -0.49
C GLY A 455 16.26 -18.33 0.38
N LYS A 456 17.42 -18.78 -0.12
CA LYS A 456 18.66 -18.97 0.66
C LYS A 456 19.88 -18.32 0.04
N SER A 457 20.07 -18.44 -1.28
CA SER A 457 21.30 -17.97 -1.95
C SER A 457 21.44 -16.45 -2.03
N HIS A 458 20.41 -15.70 -1.64
CA HIS A 458 20.49 -14.24 -1.47
C HIS A 458 21.46 -13.81 -0.35
N THR A 459 21.72 -14.66 0.64
CA THR A 459 22.66 -14.36 1.74
C THR A 459 24.08 -14.15 1.20
N GLY A 460 24.72 -13.05 1.60
CA GLY A 460 26.07 -12.69 1.14
C GLY A 460 26.16 -12.24 -0.32
N PHE A 461 25.02 -12.01 -0.99
CA PHE A 461 24.98 -11.51 -2.36
C PHE A 461 25.36 -10.02 -2.43
N LEU A 462 24.79 -9.18 -1.56
CA LEU A 462 24.95 -7.72 -1.61
C LEU A 462 26.43 -7.29 -1.60
N PRO A 463 27.33 -7.86 -0.76
CA PRO A 463 28.73 -7.47 -0.76
C PRO A 463 29.48 -7.76 -2.05
N LYS A 464 29.21 -8.91 -2.66
CA LYS A 464 29.80 -9.27 -3.96
C LYS A 464 29.29 -8.34 -5.06
N PHE A 465 28.00 -8.04 -5.04
CA PHE A 465 27.35 -7.17 -6.02
C PHE A 465 27.86 -5.73 -5.94
N VAL A 466 27.88 -5.14 -4.74
CA VAL A 466 28.41 -3.77 -4.52
C VAL A 466 29.88 -3.69 -4.93
N LYS A 467 30.71 -4.68 -4.54
CA LYS A 467 32.12 -4.72 -4.92
C LYS A 467 32.28 -4.71 -6.45
N ARG A 468 31.60 -5.62 -7.15
CA ARG A 468 31.69 -5.75 -8.61
C ARG A 468 31.23 -4.47 -9.33
N LEU A 469 30.20 -3.81 -8.83
CA LEU A 469 29.70 -2.56 -9.41
C LEU A 469 30.66 -1.37 -9.17
N LYS A 470 31.40 -1.37 -8.07
CA LYS A 470 32.50 -0.41 -7.85
C LYS A 470 33.68 -0.69 -8.76
N ASP A 471 34.03 -1.96 -8.98
CA ASP A 471 35.14 -2.35 -9.86
C ASP A 471 34.92 -1.87 -11.32
N ILE A 472 33.67 -1.75 -11.76
CA ILE A 472 33.30 -1.18 -13.08
C ILE A 472 33.01 0.32 -13.03
N ASN A 473 33.28 0.99 -11.91
CA ASN A 473 32.98 2.40 -11.67
C ASN A 473 31.50 2.79 -11.86
N PHE A 474 30.57 1.85 -11.71
CA PHE A 474 29.13 2.14 -11.74
C PHE A 474 28.65 2.72 -10.41
N LEU A 475 29.02 2.08 -9.29
CA LEU A 475 28.83 2.64 -7.95
C LEU A 475 30.03 3.49 -7.55
N ARG A 476 29.78 4.65 -6.95
CA ARG A 476 30.80 5.65 -6.64
C ARG A 476 30.91 5.90 -5.14
N GLU A 477 29.85 6.41 -4.52
CA GLU A 477 29.85 6.79 -3.12
C GLU A 477 28.82 6.00 -2.30
N ASP A 478 29.21 5.60 -1.07
CA ASP A 478 28.33 4.86 -0.16
C ASP A 478 27.64 5.83 0.81
N LEU A 479 26.33 5.70 0.95
CA LEU A 479 25.53 6.51 1.87
C LEU A 479 25.05 5.68 3.08
N VAL A 480 24.48 4.51 2.84
CA VAL A 480 24.07 3.55 3.87
C VAL A 480 24.44 2.16 3.42
N TYR A 481 24.96 1.34 4.32
CA TYR A 481 25.29 -0.04 3.99
C TYR A 481 25.11 -0.93 5.22
N SER A 482 24.12 -1.83 5.19
CA SER A 482 23.83 -2.80 6.24
C SER A 482 23.60 -4.20 5.67
N ILE A 483 24.19 -5.21 6.33
CA ILE A 483 24.13 -6.61 5.93
C ILE A 483 23.50 -7.39 7.06
N HIS A 484 22.25 -7.80 6.91
CA HIS A 484 21.46 -8.45 7.95
C HIS A 484 21.21 -9.93 7.66
N SER A 485 21.37 -10.34 6.41
CA SER A 485 21.21 -11.73 5.95
C SER A 485 22.25 -12.68 6.56
N GLU A 486 23.42 -12.16 6.95
CA GLU A 486 24.50 -12.92 7.61
C GLU A 486 24.49 -12.77 9.14
N GLU A 487 23.90 -11.70 9.66
CA GLU A 487 23.93 -11.36 11.11
C GLU A 487 22.83 -12.05 11.94
N GLY A 488 21.91 -12.78 11.30
CA GLY A 488 20.80 -13.46 11.99
C GLY A 488 19.79 -12.49 12.65
N THR A 489 19.70 -11.25 12.18
CA THR A 489 18.73 -10.26 12.69
C THR A 489 17.32 -10.55 12.17
N ASP A 490 16.30 -10.02 12.86
CA ASP A 490 14.88 -10.37 12.73
C ASP A 490 14.26 -10.31 11.30
N SER A 491 14.87 -9.61 10.34
CA SER A 491 14.30 -9.46 8.98
C SER A 491 15.11 -10.12 7.85
N GLY A 492 16.42 -10.32 8.02
CA GLY A 492 17.31 -10.82 6.97
C GLY A 492 17.43 -9.94 5.72
N VAL A 493 17.07 -8.65 5.79
CA VAL A 493 17.05 -7.73 4.65
C VAL A 493 18.34 -6.92 4.56
N ASP A 494 19.15 -7.13 3.53
CA ASP A 494 20.34 -6.30 3.29
C ASP A 494 19.96 -4.99 2.60
N THR A 495 20.61 -3.90 2.98
CA THR A 495 20.32 -2.55 2.48
C THR A 495 21.60 -1.85 2.04
N TYR A 496 21.60 -1.28 0.84
CA TYR A 496 22.65 -0.38 0.37
C TYR A 496 22.02 0.84 -0.26
N PHE A 497 22.37 2.04 0.21
CA PHE A 497 22.03 3.31 -0.42
C PHE A 497 23.34 3.96 -0.85
N GLY A 498 23.40 4.42 -2.10
CA GLY A 498 24.62 5.01 -2.64
C GLY A 498 24.35 6.00 -3.76
N LEU A 499 25.44 6.37 -4.42
CA LEU A 499 25.47 7.15 -5.65
C LEU A 499 26.08 6.31 -6.78
N CYS A 500 25.41 6.27 -7.92
CA CYS A 500 25.89 5.67 -9.15
C CYS A 500 26.14 6.72 -10.23
N THR A 501 26.80 6.31 -11.30
CA THR A 501 26.89 7.08 -12.54
C THR A 501 26.35 6.25 -13.69
N TYR A 502 25.72 6.94 -14.64
CA TYR A 502 25.50 6.33 -15.95
C TYR A 502 26.87 6.01 -16.57
N PRO A 503 27.09 4.81 -17.14
CA PRO A 503 28.39 4.41 -17.68
C PRO A 503 29.00 5.46 -18.62
N GLY A 504 30.24 5.87 -18.34
CA GLY A 504 30.96 6.89 -19.12
C GLY A 504 30.62 8.35 -18.76
N ARG A 505 29.84 8.59 -17.71
CA ARG A 505 29.55 9.94 -17.18
C ARG A 505 30.01 10.07 -15.72
N GLU A 506 30.13 11.32 -15.26
CA GLU A 506 30.53 11.64 -13.88
C GLU A 506 29.38 12.16 -13.00
N LEU A 507 28.20 12.43 -13.58
CA LEU A 507 27.03 12.92 -12.84
C LEU A 507 26.53 11.85 -11.87
N ARG A 508 26.37 12.21 -10.59
CA ARG A 508 25.90 11.28 -9.55
C ARG A 508 24.38 11.16 -9.56
N HIS A 509 23.89 9.94 -9.57
CA HIS A 509 22.49 9.61 -9.37
C HIS A 509 22.30 8.75 -8.13
N ARG A 510 21.18 8.92 -7.43
CA ARG A 510 20.85 8.10 -6.27
C ARG A 510 20.43 6.70 -6.71
N ILE A 511 20.93 5.69 -6.00
CA ILE A 511 20.55 4.30 -6.19
C ILE A 511 20.43 3.59 -4.85
N ASP A 512 19.38 2.79 -4.72
CA ASP A 512 19.02 2.08 -3.50
C ASP A 512 18.84 0.60 -3.80
N PHE A 513 19.54 -0.25 -3.07
CA PHE A 513 19.40 -1.70 -3.13
C PHE A 513 18.75 -2.23 -1.87
N LYS A 514 17.79 -3.12 -2.07
CA LYS A 514 17.21 -3.94 -1.03
C LYS A 514 17.23 -5.41 -1.43
N VAL A 515 17.90 -6.24 -0.64
CA VAL A 515 17.93 -7.68 -0.85
C VAL A 515 17.00 -8.35 0.16
N TYR A 516 15.95 -8.99 -0.33
CA TYR A 516 14.94 -9.64 0.49
C TYR A 516 15.05 -11.18 0.42
N PRO A 517 14.90 -11.88 1.56
CA PRO A 517 14.53 -13.29 1.56
C PRO A 517 13.24 -13.52 0.75
N ARG A 518 13.16 -14.66 0.06
CA ARG A 518 12.05 -14.95 -0.87
C ARG A 518 10.68 -14.88 -0.20
N ASP A 519 10.57 -15.34 1.05
CA ASP A 519 9.32 -15.40 1.82
C ASP A 519 8.72 -14.02 2.13
N ILE A 520 9.52 -12.96 2.12
CA ILE A 520 9.07 -11.59 2.41
C ILE A 520 9.22 -10.63 1.23
N TYR A 521 9.79 -11.11 0.11
CA TYR A 521 10.04 -10.33 -1.10
C TYR A 521 8.79 -9.61 -1.64
N ALA A 522 7.62 -10.24 -1.58
CA ALA A 522 6.38 -9.62 -2.07
C ALA A 522 6.05 -8.31 -1.33
N PHE A 523 6.27 -8.25 -0.01
CA PHE A 523 6.05 -7.05 0.79
C PHE A 523 7.06 -5.95 0.46
N GLY A 524 8.33 -6.35 0.31
CA GLY A 524 9.40 -5.46 -0.14
C GLY A 524 9.09 -4.87 -1.51
N LEU A 525 8.71 -5.71 -2.48
CA LEU A 525 8.39 -5.26 -3.83
C LEU A 525 7.20 -4.28 -3.84
N ILE A 526 6.15 -4.50 -3.04
CA ILE A 526 5.06 -3.53 -2.89
C ILE A 526 5.59 -2.20 -2.34
N ALA A 527 6.31 -2.25 -1.23
CA ALA A 527 6.79 -1.06 -0.54
C ALA A 527 7.70 -0.21 -1.44
N TRP A 528 8.63 -0.85 -2.15
CA TRP A 528 9.59 -0.21 -3.02
C TRP A 528 9.05 0.07 -4.42
N THR A 529 7.91 -0.50 -4.82
CA THR A 529 7.16 -0.03 -6.00
C THR A 529 6.36 1.22 -5.67
N GLY A 530 5.77 1.31 -4.47
CA GLY A 530 4.95 2.42 -4.04
C GLY A 530 3.70 2.66 -4.92
N ASN A 531 3.17 3.88 -4.96
CA ASN A 531 3.70 5.09 -4.32
C ASN A 531 3.50 5.11 -2.79
N ASP A 532 4.03 6.15 -2.14
CA ASP A 532 3.94 6.40 -0.70
C ASP A 532 2.48 6.41 -0.19
N VAL A 533 1.57 6.92 -0.99
CA VAL A 533 0.14 7.04 -0.66
C VAL A 533 -0.55 5.69 -0.71
N LEU A 534 -0.30 4.90 -1.75
CA LEU A 534 -0.78 3.51 -1.81
C LEU A 534 -0.25 2.74 -0.60
N ASN A 535 1.06 2.83 -0.32
CA ASN A 535 1.67 2.16 0.83
C ASN A 535 1.00 2.56 2.15
N ARG A 536 0.74 3.86 2.36
CA ARG A 536 0.03 4.36 3.55
C ARG A 536 -1.39 3.79 3.64
N ARG A 537 -2.12 3.75 2.52
CA ARG A 537 -3.49 3.18 2.47
C ARG A 537 -3.49 1.69 2.80
N LEU A 538 -2.59 0.91 2.22
CA LEU A 538 -2.47 -0.52 2.49
C LEU A 538 -2.13 -0.78 3.97
N ARG A 539 -1.27 0.06 4.58
CA ARG A 539 -0.96 0.00 6.02
C ARG A 539 -2.19 0.29 6.89
N LEU A 540 -2.96 1.34 6.57
CA LEU A 540 -4.20 1.66 7.30
C LEU A 540 -5.25 0.56 7.15
N LEU A 541 -5.38 -0.03 5.96
CA LEU A 541 -6.28 -1.15 5.72
C LEU A 541 -5.86 -2.40 6.49
N ALA A 542 -4.56 -2.70 6.53
CA ALA A 542 -4.02 -3.76 7.38
C ALA A 542 -4.36 -3.51 8.86
N GLU A 543 -4.14 -2.28 9.35
CA GLU A 543 -4.46 -1.88 10.73
C GLU A 543 -5.95 -2.06 11.04
N SER A 544 -6.84 -1.68 10.12
CA SER A 544 -8.30 -1.88 10.27
C SER A 544 -8.70 -3.36 10.38
N LYS A 545 -7.86 -4.27 9.87
CA LYS A 545 -8.04 -5.72 9.94
C LYS A 545 -7.30 -6.37 11.10
N GLY A 546 -6.69 -5.59 11.99
CA GLY A 546 -5.92 -6.10 13.12
C GLY A 546 -4.50 -6.57 12.75
N PHE A 547 -3.94 -6.05 11.66
CA PHE A 547 -2.58 -6.36 11.22
C PHE A 547 -1.70 -5.11 11.15
N ARG A 548 -0.40 -5.30 11.20
CA ARG A 548 0.63 -4.30 10.90
C ARG A 548 1.35 -4.74 9.64
N LEU A 549 1.30 -3.89 8.61
CA LEU A 549 2.01 -4.09 7.35
C LEU A 549 3.28 -3.24 7.33
N ASP A 550 4.41 -3.84 6.99
CA ASP A 550 5.64 -3.15 6.61
C ASP A 550 6.28 -3.85 5.40
N ASP A 551 7.47 -3.41 4.98
CA ASP A 551 8.19 -3.98 3.83
C ASP A 551 8.79 -5.37 4.13
N THR A 552 8.72 -5.84 5.38
CA THR A 552 9.22 -7.14 5.82
C THR A 552 8.11 -8.15 6.12
N GLY A 553 6.83 -7.75 6.02
CA GLY A 553 5.74 -8.68 6.27
C GLY A 553 4.42 -8.05 6.70
N LEU A 554 3.49 -8.95 7.02
CA LEU A 554 2.18 -8.64 7.56
C LEU A 554 1.98 -9.39 8.86
N PHE A 555 1.96 -8.66 9.97
CA PHE A 555 2.04 -9.19 11.31
C PHE A 555 0.73 -8.96 12.06
N PRO A 556 0.25 -9.89 12.89
CA PRO A 556 -0.84 -9.59 13.82
C PRO A 556 -0.50 -8.38 14.68
N ALA A 557 -1.42 -7.43 14.76
CA ALA A 557 -1.29 -6.30 15.68
C ALA A 557 -1.71 -6.76 17.08
N THR A 558 -0.82 -6.66 18.07
CA THR A 558 -1.24 -6.79 19.47
C THR A 558 -1.92 -5.51 19.93
N HIS A 559 -2.86 -5.59 20.87
CA HIS A 559 -3.41 -4.39 21.49
C HIS A 559 -2.48 -3.94 22.63
N GLY A 560 -1.84 -2.79 22.48
CA GLY A 560 -1.14 -2.14 23.59
C GLY A 560 -2.14 -1.55 24.58
N SER A 561 -1.99 -1.83 25.87
CA SER A 561 -2.75 -1.15 26.91
C SER A 561 -2.43 0.36 26.88
N GLY A 562 -3.44 1.19 26.62
CA GLY A 562 -3.34 2.66 26.72
C GLY A 562 -3.18 3.43 25.40
N GLY A 563 -3.63 2.90 24.26
CA GLY A 563 -3.63 3.65 22.99
C GLY A 563 -2.26 3.83 22.35
N LYS A 564 -1.23 3.13 22.87
CA LYS A 564 0.05 2.98 22.17
C LYS A 564 -0.10 1.89 21.11
N ARG A 565 0.48 2.12 19.92
CA ARG A 565 0.66 1.10 18.88
C ARG A 565 1.21 -0.16 19.53
N GLY A 566 0.47 -1.27 19.47
CA GLY A 566 0.94 -2.51 20.07
C GLY A 566 2.10 -3.11 19.29
N SER A 567 2.76 -4.06 19.95
CA SER A 567 3.94 -4.74 19.43
C SER A 567 3.60 -5.58 18.18
N LYS A 568 4.57 -5.65 17.26
CA LYS A 568 4.58 -6.54 16.10
C LYS A 568 4.50 -7.99 16.59
N GLY A 569 3.48 -8.74 16.19
CA GLY A 569 3.39 -10.17 16.49
C GLY A 569 4.59 -10.92 15.90
N SER A 570 4.98 -12.05 16.52
CA SER A 570 6.18 -12.80 16.13
C SER A 570 6.05 -13.55 14.80
N ALA A 571 4.83 -13.89 14.36
CA ALA A 571 4.60 -14.60 13.11
C ALA A 571 4.09 -13.65 12.02
N SER A 572 4.84 -13.51 10.92
CA SER A 572 4.32 -12.89 9.69
C SER A 572 3.44 -13.88 8.94
N LEU A 573 2.38 -13.38 8.32
CA LEU A 573 1.74 -14.08 7.21
C LEU A 573 2.70 -14.15 6.02
N LYS A 574 2.63 -15.25 5.26
CA LYS A 574 3.46 -15.49 4.09
C LYS A 574 2.63 -15.38 2.82
N PHE A 575 3.14 -14.61 1.86
CA PHE A 575 2.55 -14.46 0.53
C PHE A 575 3.67 -14.50 -0.51
N GLY A 576 3.46 -15.25 -1.59
CA GLY A 576 4.45 -15.44 -2.65
C GLY A 576 4.42 -14.32 -3.70
N THR A 577 3.32 -13.58 -3.79
CA THR A 577 3.10 -12.56 -4.81
C THR A 577 2.52 -11.28 -4.22
N GLU A 578 2.73 -10.15 -4.90
CA GLU A 578 2.10 -8.88 -4.52
C GLU A 578 0.56 -9.01 -4.52
N LYS A 579 0.00 -9.75 -5.49
CA LYS A 579 -1.44 -9.92 -5.66
C LYS A 579 -2.09 -10.59 -4.47
N GLU A 580 -1.46 -11.62 -3.91
CA GLU A 580 -1.94 -12.28 -2.70
C GLU A 580 -2.04 -11.32 -1.50
N VAL A 581 -1.08 -10.40 -1.36
CA VAL A 581 -1.12 -9.37 -0.31
C VAL A 581 -2.32 -8.44 -0.51
N PHE A 582 -2.56 -7.99 -1.75
CA PHE A 582 -3.71 -7.14 -2.10
C PHE A 582 -5.03 -7.86 -1.82
N ASP A 583 -5.17 -9.09 -2.29
CA ASP A 583 -6.36 -9.92 -2.11
C ASP A 583 -6.66 -10.14 -0.61
N PHE A 584 -5.64 -10.42 0.20
CA PHE A 584 -5.78 -10.56 1.65
C PHE A 584 -6.29 -9.27 2.32
N LEU A 585 -5.69 -8.14 1.95
CA LEU A 585 -6.10 -6.84 2.45
C LEU A 585 -7.49 -6.45 1.92
N GLY A 586 -8.02 -7.13 0.91
CA GLY A 586 -9.29 -6.79 0.28
C GLY A 586 -9.20 -5.46 -0.49
N PHE A 587 -8.01 -5.13 -0.97
CA PHE A 587 -7.77 -3.98 -1.84
C PHE A 587 -7.73 -4.47 -3.29
N PRO A 588 -8.44 -3.82 -4.24
CA PRO A 588 -8.40 -4.22 -5.65
C PRO A 588 -6.95 -4.29 -6.16
N TRP A 589 -6.60 -5.38 -6.85
CA TRP A 589 -5.30 -5.51 -7.49
C TRP A 589 -5.07 -4.33 -8.44
N LEU A 590 -3.89 -3.71 -8.33
CA LEU A 590 -3.42 -2.66 -9.22
C LEU A 590 -2.11 -3.10 -9.85
N GLU A 591 -2.07 -3.09 -11.18
CA GLU A 591 -0.82 -3.24 -11.92
C GLU A 591 0.15 -2.11 -11.53
N PRO A 592 1.48 -2.33 -11.55
CA PRO A 592 2.43 -1.32 -11.08
C PRO A 592 2.26 0.08 -11.69
N ASN A 593 1.92 0.18 -12.99
CA ASN A 593 1.66 1.44 -13.69
C ASN A 593 0.37 2.15 -13.22
N GLU A 594 -0.58 1.42 -12.61
CA GLU A 594 -1.82 1.95 -12.04
C GLU A 594 -1.63 2.46 -10.59
N ARG A 595 -0.47 2.19 -9.97
CA ARG A 595 -0.17 2.55 -8.57
C ARG A 595 0.31 3.99 -8.38
N ASN A 596 0.21 4.83 -9.42
CA ASN A 596 0.41 6.27 -9.30
C ASN A 596 -0.81 6.94 -8.66
N LEU A 597 -1.17 6.50 -7.45
CA LEU A 597 -2.28 7.06 -6.70
C LEU A 597 -1.90 8.47 -6.22
N MET A 598 -2.16 9.46 -7.06
CA MET A 598 -1.91 10.89 -6.84
C MET A 598 -0.47 11.21 -6.41
N GLN A 599 0.45 11.10 -7.39
CA GLN A 599 1.67 11.90 -7.47
C GLN A 599 1.71 12.48 -8.88
N TRP A 600 1.07 13.63 -9.06
CA TRP A 600 1.20 14.49 -10.24
C TRP A 600 1.47 15.91 -9.74
N TYR A 601 2.76 16.24 -9.59
CA TYR A 601 3.18 17.63 -9.58
C TYR A 601 3.22 18.12 -11.03
N GLY A 602 2.82 19.37 -11.23
CA GLY A 602 2.54 19.99 -12.51
C GLY A 602 3.69 19.96 -13.52
N GLY A 603 3.30 20.06 -14.79
CA GLY A 603 4.20 20.28 -15.92
C GLY A 603 4.31 19.07 -16.86
N CYS A 604 3.63 19.19 -17.99
CA CYS A 604 3.78 18.41 -19.23
C CYS A 604 3.23 16.97 -19.28
N GLY A 605 2.21 16.80 -20.12
CA GLY A 605 2.16 15.71 -21.09
C GLY A 605 1.22 14.55 -20.76
N ALA A 606 -0.02 14.67 -21.20
CA ALA A 606 -0.90 13.54 -21.42
C ALA A 606 -0.23 12.48 -22.32
N LYS A 607 -0.22 11.22 -21.89
CA LYS A 607 -0.49 10.00 -22.68
C LYS A 607 -0.19 8.75 -21.85
N ILE A 608 -0.97 7.69 -22.11
CA ILE A 608 -0.84 6.30 -21.64
C ILE A 608 -1.47 5.99 -20.27
N ALA A 609 -2.79 6.05 -20.21
CA ALA A 609 -3.60 5.17 -19.37
C ALA A 609 -4.95 4.94 -20.07
N LYS A 610 -4.94 4.16 -21.17
CA LYS A 610 -6.16 3.64 -21.81
C LYS A 610 -5.83 2.41 -22.65
N LEU A 611 -5.73 1.27 -21.97
CA LEU A 611 -6.00 -0.04 -22.54
C LEU A 611 -6.83 -0.78 -21.49
N GLY A 612 -8.10 -1.00 -21.84
CA GLY A 612 -9.18 -1.19 -20.89
C GLY A 612 -9.40 -2.63 -20.43
N TYR A 613 -10.01 -2.73 -19.26
CA TYR A 613 -11.06 -3.71 -18.94
C TYR A 613 -11.97 -3.10 -17.86
N VAL A 614 -12.94 -2.28 -18.29
CA VAL A 614 -14.12 -1.98 -17.46
C VAL A 614 -15.34 -2.25 -18.31
N ALA A 615 -15.88 -3.46 -18.15
CA ALA A 615 -17.26 -3.77 -18.48
C ALA A 615 -17.69 -5.05 -17.75
N ARG A 616 -17.96 -4.94 -16.45
CA ARG A 616 -19.02 -5.74 -15.82
C ARG A 616 -19.54 -5.03 -14.58
N ALA A 617 -20.64 -4.31 -14.80
CA ALA A 617 -21.67 -3.88 -13.86
C ALA A 617 -21.27 -3.84 -12.38
N GLU A 618 -20.88 -2.66 -11.91
CA GLU A 618 -21.03 -2.29 -10.51
C GLU A 618 -22.53 -2.33 -10.16
N LYS A 619 -22.96 -3.32 -9.37
CA LYS A 619 -24.13 -3.11 -8.52
C LYS A 619 -23.63 -2.25 -7.35
N GLU A 620 -23.94 -0.97 -7.44
CA GLU A 620 -23.84 0.02 -6.38
C GLU A 620 -24.46 -0.56 -5.09
N TYR A 621 -23.63 -0.82 -4.07
CA TYR A 621 -24.11 -1.18 -2.74
C TYR A 621 -24.55 0.10 -2.05
N LYS A 622 -25.85 0.41 -2.09
CA LYS A 622 -26.43 1.50 -1.31
C LYS A 622 -26.58 1.04 0.13
N PHE A 623 -25.84 1.70 1.03
CA PHE A 623 -26.12 1.62 2.46
C PHE A 623 -27.52 2.19 2.72
N PRO A 624 -28.27 1.66 3.70
CA PRO A 624 -29.54 2.29 4.09
C PRO A 624 -29.26 3.74 4.48
N ASP A 625 -30.12 4.66 4.03
CA ASP A 625 -30.03 6.08 4.40
C ASP A 625 -30.03 6.21 5.94
N PRO A 626 -29.27 7.17 6.52
CA PRO A 626 -29.31 7.46 7.94
C PRO A 626 -30.76 7.66 8.39
N ILE A 627 -31.18 7.02 9.49
CA ILE A 627 -32.55 7.14 10.03
C ILE A 627 -32.57 8.40 10.91
N PRO A 628 -33.19 9.51 10.48
CA PRO A 628 -33.09 10.78 11.20
C PRO A 628 -33.62 10.68 12.63
N GLU A 629 -34.68 9.90 12.85
CA GLU A 629 -35.28 9.71 14.18
C GLU A 629 -34.36 8.93 15.13
N PHE A 630 -33.57 7.99 14.59
CA PHE A 630 -32.54 7.30 15.38
C PHE A 630 -31.41 8.26 15.73
N ALA A 631 -30.94 9.05 14.76
CA ALA A 631 -29.87 10.00 14.97
C ALA A 631 -30.24 11.03 16.06
N ASP A 632 -31.46 11.58 16.02
CA ASP A 632 -31.95 12.50 17.06
C ASP A 632 -32.04 11.82 18.43
N SER A 633 -32.60 10.60 18.49
CA SER A 633 -32.71 9.86 19.76
C SER A 633 -31.35 9.49 20.35
N GLU A 634 -30.38 9.12 19.52
CA GLU A 634 -29.07 8.66 19.95
C GLU A 634 -28.16 9.84 20.33
N THR A 635 -28.29 10.97 19.63
CA THR A 635 -27.65 12.25 19.97
C THR A 635 -28.06 12.73 21.37
N GLU A 636 -29.34 12.62 21.75
CA GLU A 636 -29.78 13.04 23.09
C GLU A 636 -29.26 12.12 24.22
N LYS A 637 -29.19 10.80 23.96
CA LYS A 637 -28.54 9.87 24.90
C LYS A 637 -27.04 10.18 25.03
N PHE A 638 -26.38 10.47 23.92
CA PHE A 638 -24.97 10.84 23.88
C PHE A 638 -24.71 12.10 24.71
N LYS A 639 -25.48 13.17 24.46
CA LYS A 639 -25.41 14.45 25.18
C LYS A 639 -25.55 14.26 26.69
N THR A 640 -26.60 13.54 27.10
CA THR A 640 -26.88 13.26 28.52
C THR A 640 -25.75 12.46 29.18
N HIS A 641 -25.23 11.44 28.48
CA HIS A 641 -24.13 10.63 28.99
C HIS A 641 -22.85 11.45 29.11
N LEU A 642 -22.51 12.21 28.07
CA LEU A 642 -21.27 12.97 28.00
C LEU A 642 -21.26 14.04 29.09
N PHE A 643 -22.35 14.78 29.27
CA PHE A 643 -22.50 15.74 30.36
C PHE A 643 -22.22 15.08 31.71
N LYS A 644 -22.95 14.02 32.07
CA LYS A 644 -22.77 13.29 33.33
C LYS A 644 -21.35 12.74 33.51
N LYS A 645 -20.67 12.38 32.41
CA LYS A 645 -19.31 11.84 32.43
C LYS A 645 -18.26 12.92 32.65
N LEU A 646 -18.45 14.10 32.06
CA LEU A 646 -17.53 15.22 32.14
C LEU A 646 -17.75 16.04 33.43
N SER A 647 -18.97 16.14 33.98
CA SER A 647 -19.24 16.83 35.26
C SER A 647 -18.53 16.19 36.46
N LYS A 648 -18.09 14.94 36.33
CA LYS A 648 -17.29 14.26 37.36
C LYS A 648 -15.82 14.68 37.36
N LYS A 649 -15.42 15.56 36.45
CA LYS A 649 -14.05 16.04 36.29
C LYS A 649 -14.02 17.55 36.49
N ASP A 650 -13.23 17.99 37.44
CA ASP A 650 -13.07 19.40 37.81
C ASP A 650 -12.47 20.27 36.68
N MET A 651 -11.83 19.64 35.69
CA MET A 651 -11.10 20.27 34.59
C MET A 651 -11.96 21.15 33.65
N PHE A 652 -13.27 20.92 33.56
CA PHE A 652 -14.12 21.62 32.60
C PHE A 652 -14.79 22.89 33.15
N GLY A 653 -14.84 23.05 34.49
CA GLY A 653 -15.43 24.22 35.14
C GLY A 653 -16.75 24.67 34.52
N ASP A 654 -16.85 25.98 34.27
CA ASP A 654 -18.01 26.62 33.65
C ASP A 654 -18.12 26.37 32.12
N SER A 655 -17.08 25.80 31.50
CA SER A 655 -17.04 25.50 30.06
C SER A 655 -17.66 24.15 29.69
N ILE A 656 -18.22 23.42 30.65
CA ILE A 656 -18.74 22.08 30.43
C ILE A 656 -19.89 22.03 29.42
N ASP A 657 -20.83 22.98 29.50
CA ASP A 657 -21.99 23.04 28.61
C ASP A 657 -21.56 23.31 27.16
N GLU A 658 -20.56 24.18 26.98
CA GLU A 658 -20.01 24.50 25.66
C GLU A 658 -19.26 23.31 25.05
N VAL A 659 -18.43 22.63 25.85
CA VAL A 659 -17.70 21.43 25.42
C VAL A 659 -18.66 20.29 25.04
N VAL A 660 -19.70 20.07 25.85
CA VAL A 660 -20.73 19.06 25.55
C VAL A 660 -21.54 19.46 24.31
N GLY A 661 -21.84 20.75 24.15
CA GLY A 661 -22.51 21.31 22.97
C GLY A 661 -21.76 21.00 21.68
N ILE A 662 -20.47 21.34 21.62
CA ILE A 662 -19.58 21.07 20.47
C ILE A 662 -19.53 19.58 20.15
N CYS A 663 -19.34 18.74 21.18
CA CYS A 663 -19.32 17.29 20.98
C CYS A 663 -20.66 16.77 20.45
N THR A 664 -21.77 17.29 20.93
CA THR A 664 -23.12 16.85 20.54
C THR A 664 -23.42 17.24 19.11
N GLU A 665 -23.07 18.47 18.70
CA GLU A 665 -23.28 18.96 17.33
C GLU A 665 -22.51 18.12 16.31
N ILE A 666 -21.22 17.89 16.54
CA ILE A 666 -20.36 17.08 15.66
C ILE A 666 -20.84 15.63 15.58
N PHE A 667 -21.27 15.07 16.72
CA PHE A 667 -21.79 13.71 16.75
C PHE A 667 -23.14 13.58 16.01
N ASN A 668 -24.00 14.57 16.16
CA ASN A 668 -25.30 14.64 15.49
C ASN A 668 -25.13 14.71 13.96
N GLU A 669 -24.27 15.61 13.47
CA GLU A 669 -23.99 15.74 12.04
C GLU A 669 -23.48 14.42 11.46
N PHE A 670 -22.56 13.76 12.16
CA PHE A 670 -22.08 12.44 11.76
C PHE A 670 -23.19 11.38 11.69
N LEU A 671 -24.07 11.29 12.70
CA LEU A 671 -25.15 10.31 12.71
C LEU A 671 -26.16 10.54 11.58
N HIS A 672 -26.43 11.81 11.23
CA HIS A 672 -27.37 12.18 10.17
C HIS A 672 -26.80 12.08 8.76
N ALA A 673 -25.49 12.25 8.58
CA ALA A 673 -24.87 12.32 7.25
C ALA A 673 -24.05 11.08 6.86
N GLU A 674 -23.45 10.39 7.84
CA GLU A 674 -22.38 9.42 7.58
C GLU A 674 -22.60 8.05 8.23
N TYR A 675 -23.40 7.95 9.30
CA TYR A 675 -23.64 6.69 9.97
C TYR A 675 -24.67 5.81 9.23
N GLY A 676 -24.21 4.72 8.62
CA GLY A 676 -25.00 3.76 7.85
C GLY A 676 -25.34 2.45 8.59
N GLY A 677 -25.26 2.43 9.92
CA GLY A 677 -25.59 1.28 10.76
C GLY A 677 -24.39 0.51 11.35
N PRO A 678 -24.59 -0.72 11.87
CA PRO A 678 -23.60 -1.37 12.70
C PRO A 678 -22.30 -1.69 11.95
N GLY A 679 -21.17 -1.28 12.52
CA GLY A 679 -19.85 -1.41 11.91
C GLY A 679 -19.42 -0.23 11.04
N THR A 680 -20.22 0.84 10.93
CA THR A 680 -19.86 2.07 10.19
C THR A 680 -19.47 3.23 11.11
N LEU A 681 -19.22 2.98 12.41
CA LEU A 681 -18.77 4.02 13.33
C LEU A 681 -17.35 4.50 12.95
N LEU A 682 -17.24 5.76 12.53
CA LEU A 682 -15.97 6.37 12.15
C LEU A 682 -15.26 7.00 13.36
N VAL A 683 -13.94 7.03 13.31
CA VAL A 683 -13.12 7.71 14.34
C VAL A 683 -13.06 9.22 14.11
N ILE A 684 -13.31 9.68 12.88
CA ILE A 684 -13.15 11.06 12.42
C ILE A 684 -13.92 12.09 13.29
N PRO A 685 -15.22 11.91 13.58
CA PRO A 685 -15.99 12.89 14.35
C PRO A 685 -15.38 13.15 15.73
N PHE A 686 -14.79 12.14 16.36
CA PHE A 686 -14.20 12.29 17.69
C PHE A 686 -12.85 13.00 17.67
N ILE A 687 -12.14 12.96 16.55
CA ILE A 687 -10.93 13.78 16.35
C ILE A 687 -11.36 15.24 16.19
N ASP A 688 -12.40 15.49 15.40
CA ASP A 688 -12.94 16.84 15.15
C ASP A 688 -13.47 17.48 16.44
N MET A 689 -14.05 16.69 17.35
CA MET A 689 -14.39 17.14 18.70
C MET A 689 -13.18 17.67 19.47
N ALA A 690 -12.08 16.91 19.50
CA ALA A 690 -10.88 17.34 20.22
C ALA A 690 -10.25 18.58 19.60
N ASP A 691 -10.16 18.61 18.27
CA ASP A 691 -9.57 19.73 17.54
C ASP A 691 -10.43 21.00 17.68
N THR A 692 -11.76 20.91 17.54
CA THR A 692 -12.68 22.06 17.68
C THR A 692 -12.67 22.64 19.10
N ILE A 693 -12.65 21.80 20.13
CA ILE A 693 -12.53 22.24 21.53
C ILE A 693 -11.20 23.00 21.74
N ASN A 694 -10.09 22.45 21.23
CA ASN A 694 -8.77 23.08 21.37
C ASN A 694 -8.65 24.39 20.57
N GLU A 695 -9.21 24.45 19.37
CA GLU A 695 -9.22 25.65 18.51
C GLU A 695 -10.01 26.80 19.14
N ARG A 696 -11.08 26.48 19.89
CA ARG A 696 -11.84 27.47 20.68
C ARG A 696 -11.19 27.83 22.02
N GLY A 697 -10.02 27.27 22.33
CA GLY A 697 -9.32 27.51 23.59
C GLY A 697 -10.00 26.90 24.82
N LEU A 698 -10.92 25.95 24.62
CA LEU A 698 -11.67 25.30 25.70
C LEU A 698 -10.87 24.14 26.31
N PRO A 699 -11.03 23.86 27.62
CA PRO A 699 -10.23 22.85 28.29
C PRO A 699 -10.64 21.42 27.93
N GLY A 700 -9.67 20.51 27.89
CA GLY A 700 -9.93 19.08 27.96
C GLY A 700 -10.44 18.40 26.69
N GLY A 701 -10.20 18.95 25.50
CA GLY A 701 -10.60 18.37 24.20
C GLY A 701 -10.28 16.87 24.04
N PRO A 702 -9.03 16.41 24.28
CA PRO A 702 -8.70 14.99 24.19
C PRO A 702 -9.46 14.11 25.19
N GLN A 703 -9.89 14.64 26.33
CA GLN A 703 -10.60 13.93 27.39
C GLN A 703 -12.09 13.82 27.05
N ALA A 704 -12.67 14.86 26.44
CA ALA A 704 -14.03 14.87 25.92
C ALA A 704 -14.17 13.88 24.76
N ALA A 705 -13.28 13.95 23.76
CA ALA A 705 -13.24 13.02 22.64
C ALA A 705 -13.10 11.56 23.08
N ARG A 706 -12.20 11.26 24.03
CA ARG A 706 -12.05 9.89 24.55
C ARG A 706 -13.30 9.38 25.27
N ALA A 707 -14.01 10.24 25.99
CA ALA A 707 -15.28 9.88 26.62
C ALA A 707 -16.36 9.60 25.56
N ALA A 708 -16.41 10.43 24.52
CA ALA A 708 -17.33 10.31 23.40
C ALA A 708 -17.13 9.02 22.59
N VAL A 709 -15.89 8.71 22.15
CA VAL A 709 -15.56 7.47 21.41
C VAL A 709 -15.99 6.25 22.20
N LYS A 710 -15.65 6.21 23.49
CA LYS A 710 -15.91 5.05 24.34
C LYS A 710 -17.40 4.78 24.49
N TRP A 711 -18.20 5.83 24.63
CA TRP A 711 -19.65 5.70 24.67
C TRP A 711 -20.18 5.18 23.34
N ALA A 712 -19.78 5.82 22.22
CA ALA A 712 -20.30 5.49 20.91
C ALA A 712 -20.00 4.04 20.49
N GLN A 713 -18.78 3.56 20.74
CA GLN A 713 -18.37 2.17 20.48
C GLN A 713 -19.19 1.14 21.27
N THR A 714 -19.76 1.54 22.40
CA THR A 714 -20.48 0.62 23.29
C THR A 714 -22.00 0.61 23.01
N HIS A 715 -22.56 1.74 22.54
CA HIS A 715 -24.01 1.93 22.47
C HIS A 715 -24.55 2.02 21.04
N VAL A 716 -23.93 2.80 20.15
CA VAL A 716 -24.55 3.17 18.86
C VAL A 716 -24.91 1.95 18.00
N ASP A 717 -23.96 1.03 17.79
CA ASP A 717 -24.19 -0.19 17.01
C ASP A 717 -25.15 -1.18 17.67
N LYS A 718 -25.29 -1.11 19.00
CA LYS A 718 -26.18 -1.96 19.79
C LYS A 718 -27.59 -1.39 19.74
N ASP A 719 -27.74 -0.11 20.01
CA ASP A 719 -28.98 0.63 20.03
C ASP A 719 -29.59 0.68 18.63
N TRP A 720 -28.78 0.81 17.56
CA TRP A 720 -29.26 0.67 16.18
C TRP A 720 -29.89 -0.71 15.92
N LYS A 721 -29.23 -1.78 16.38
CA LYS A 721 -29.77 -3.15 16.23
C LYS A 721 -31.06 -3.32 17.00
N GLU A 722 -31.17 -2.77 18.20
CA GLU A 722 -32.40 -2.80 18.99
C GLU A 722 -33.51 -2.00 18.31
N TRP A 723 -33.21 -0.80 17.81
CA TRP A 723 -34.13 0.11 17.12
C TRP A 723 -34.73 -0.49 15.84
N THR A 724 -33.89 -1.16 15.04
CA THR A 724 -34.27 -1.78 13.76
C THR A 724 -34.78 -3.22 13.88
N SER A 725 -34.83 -3.78 15.10
CA SER A 725 -35.37 -5.13 15.37
C SER A 725 -36.86 -5.12 15.78
N THR A 726 -37.48 -3.95 15.80
CA THR A 726 -38.94 -3.73 15.94
C THR A 726 -39.57 -3.49 14.58
#